data_AF-A0A962HIT5-F1
#
_entry.id   AF-A0A962HIT5-F1
#
_cell.length_a   1.000
_cell.length_b   1.000
_cell.length_c   1.000
_cell.angle_alpha   90.00
_cell.angle_beta   90.00
_cell.angle_gamma   90.00
#
_symmetry.space_group_name_H-M   'P 1'
#
loop_
_entity.id
_entity.type
_entity.pdbx_description
1 polymer ?
#
loop_
_entity_poly.entity_id
_entity_poly.type
_entity_poly.pdbx_seq_one_letter_code
_entity_poly.pdbx_strand_id
1 'polypeptide(L)'
;MGSPETETTTSHTLYSHYARLLQQAHEVLAQADRYLQETTPDGQPNPNYLPTYIEKLKQLRTAANPPADIETRIARHEANLQQYRQRTAKAREVLADYPSRLRAIELANNVFQAPATQTDECLFILDQETCSAHRIKQGGTVSTGSGGTTDIGADTVFRDRHDIELKGESQTDAVRVWSHRVRLENLTIQDLRRYTEAHRDAIQLIPPAMGRFETGADGKRQYVRIADQMAGAVLEDVTVQGCTIRAPEAPLQGIFASDGFCRRISLRNNDITTRGAHAISIAGMLDDCDISGNSLHQAAGGELPSITLYPGRIGGNMAEDGVVAVLGFAEEEEAVRQCYPHRMQYEAVSSSGNQCLRSGSRTGENLTIHDSRTLLPENFLRLGVGLKAFHYHAYLQTYSTLTLGQYRVHDPFGARMLEAWLETRSSEYAGGRSGNHVLGAVSREQQQIGVRFLQPALEALRSGKLEPVRLVDLEQSAIRSFAMKRLAILQGQVEPLAHIALDNARRDQMLAFVLTPEQRANIVRVAFLDARVSCADTGRPAAGLGFRVFFDGTDDARGVTGADGSIALSGLPLGPCMLRFDDPVTGFLPAGAAPVPAGVKVTEAATHLAGTLLKYFRDRLPLVAAYLAHSGEHADYCLGVLERYFSSRKVTLATALDGPLKQDALAVLGVMASFRAPEQRVFSLQLGCGKG
;
A
#
# COMPACT_ATOMS: atom_id res chain seq x y z
N MET A 1 38.97 -3.41 21.19
CA MET A 1 37.91 -2.74 20.42
C MET A 1 36.67 -2.75 21.30
N GLY A 2 36.36 -1.60 21.93
CA GLY A 2 35.24 -1.50 22.85
C GLY A 2 33.92 -1.65 22.09
N SER A 3 32.97 -2.37 22.69
CA SER A 3 31.58 -2.41 22.22
C SER A 3 31.07 -0.98 22.02
N PRO A 4 30.42 -0.65 20.89
CA PRO A 4 29.83 0.65 20.73
C PRO A 4 28.69 0.77 21.73
N GLU A 5 28.81 1.70 22.67
CA GLU A 5 27.66 2.22 23.42
C GLU A 5 26.58 2.58 22.39
N THR A 6 25.36 2.08 22.60
CA THR A 6 24.21 2.41 21.76
C THR A 6 23.88 3.89 21.95
N GLU A 7 24.52 4.76 21.16
CA GLU A 7 24.15 6.17 21.01
C GLU A 7 22.66 6.23 20.60
N THR A 8 21.82 6.80 21.45
CA THR A 8 20.41 7.04 21.13
C THR A 8 20.30 8.05 19.99
N THR A 9 19.96 7.57 18.80
CA THR A 9 19.75 8.40 17.60
C THR A 9 18.26 8.76 17.46
N THR A 10 17.98 9.95 16.92
CA THR A 10 16.62 10.37 16.54
C THR A 10 16.45 10.48 15.02
N SER A 11 17.46 10.07 14.25
CA SER A 11 17.50 10.13 12.78
C SER A 11 17.53 8.71 12.23
N HIS A 12 17.07 8.48 10.99
CA HIS A 12 17.01 7.13 10.42
C HIS A 12 18.38 6.56 10.00
N THR A 13 19.45 7.38 9.99
CA THR A 13 20.83 6.90 9.77
C THR A 13 21.78 7.56 10.77
N LEU A 14 22.90 6.88 11.07
CA LEU A 14 23.99 7.49 11.84
C LEU A 14 24.67 8.62 11.08
N TYR A 15 24.69 8.53 9.75
CA TYR A 15 25.27 9.56 8.89
C TYR A 15 24.53 10.90 9.04
N SER A 16 23.20 10.92 8.90
CA SER A 16 22.41 12.14 9.05
C SER A 16 22.47 12.67 10.48
N HIS A 17 22.49 11.78 11.48
CA HIS A 17 22.68 12.17 12.88
C HIS A 17 23.98 12.97 13.10
N TYR A 18 25.12 12.44 12.64
CA TYR A 18 26.41 13.12 12.78
C TYR A 18 26.51 14.38 11.91
N ALA A 19 25.97 14.37 10.69
CA ALA A 19 25.93 15.55 9.83
C ALA A 19 25.13 16.70 10.49
N ARG A 20 23.97 16.39 11.09
CA ARG A 20 23.15 17.35 11.82
C ARG A 20 23.88 17.91 13.04
N LEU A 21 24.55 17.06 13.82
CA LEU A 21 25.31 17.51 15.00
C LEU A 21 26.50 18.42 14.60
N LEU A 22 27.16 18.13 13.47
CA LEU A 22 28.18 19.02 12.90
C LEU A 22 27.61 20.37 12.49
N GLN A 23 26.46 20.38 11.80
CA GLN A 23 25.79 21.62 11.42
C GLN A 23 25.41 22.44 12.66
N GLN A 24 24.80 21.81 13.66
CA GLN A 24 24.44 22.46 14.92
C GLN A 24 25.67 23.01 15.66
N ALA A 25 26.80 22.29 15.64
CA ALA A 25 28.04 22.78 16.23
C ALA A 25 28.56 24.04 15.52
N HIS A 26 28.52 24.09 14.19
CA HIS A 26 28.85 25.30 13.42
C HIS A 26 27.92 26.47 13.75
N GLU A 27 26.60 26.23 13.84
CA GLU A 27 25.61 27.26 14.20
C GLU A 27 25.84 27.78 15.63
N VAL A 28 26.14 26.90 16.58
CA VAL A 28 26.47 27.27 17.97
C VAL A 28 27.72 28.15 18.02
N LEU A 29 28.78 27.81 17.28
CA LEU A 29 29.97 28.66 17.21
C LEU A 29 29.67 30.02 16.60
N ALA A 30 28.99 30.06 15.46
CA ALA A 30 28.62 31.31 14.79
C ALA A 30 27.72 32.21 15.66
N GLN A 31 26.83 31.62 16.46
CA GLN A 31 26.00 32.37 17.41
C GLN A 31 26.80 32.84 18.63
N ALA A 32 27.67 31.99 19.18
CA ALA A 32 28.48 32.31 20.36
C ALA A 32 29.56 33.36 20.05
N ASP A 33 30.12 33.35 18.84
CA ASP A 33 31.13 34.32 18.38
C ASP A 33 30.62 35.77 18.51
N ARG A 34 29.32 36.00 18.33
CA ARG A 34 28.69 37.32 18.55
C ARG A 34 28.89 37.87 19.97
N TYR A 35 29.07 37.01 20.97
CA TYR A 35 29.18 37.38 22.38
C TYR A 35 30.56 37.09 22.99
N LEU A 36 31.35 36.22 22.34
CA LEU A 36 32.63 35.75 22.85
C LEU A 36 33.85 36.28 22.08
N GLN A 37 33.67 36.89 20.90
CA GLN A 37 34.76 37.56 20.19
C GLN A 37 34.86 39.03 20.61
N GLU A 38 36.08 39.47 20.93
CA GLU A 38 36.38 40.84 21.34
C GLU A 38 36.27 41.83 20.17
N THR A 39 36.50 41.35 18.94
CA THR A 39 36.37 42.12 17.70
C THR A 39 35.34 41.49 16.76
N THR A 40 34.75 42.31 15.90
CA THR A 40 33.92 41.88 14.76
C THR A 40 34.81 41.41 13.60
N PRO A 41 34.26 40.73 12.57
CA PRO A 41 35.04 40.24 11.43
C PRO A 41 35.82 41.32 10.65
N ASP A 42 35.38 42.57 10.71
CA ASP A 42 36.03 43.77 10.15
C ASP A 42 37.05 44.43 11.09
N GLY A 43 37.37 43.79 12.22
CA GLY A 43 38.40 44.23 13.17
C GLY A 43 37.98 45.33 14.14
N GLN A 44 36.70 45.71 14.19
CA GLN A 44 36.19 46.71 15.13
C GLN A 44 35.88 46.08 16.50
N PRO A 45 35.91 46.85 17.61
CA PRO A 45 35.49 46.33 18.92
C PRO A 45 34.04 45.85 18.88
N ASN A 46 33.80 44.60 19.29
CA ASN A 46 32.47 44.02 19.27
C ASN A 46 31.59 44.61 20.40
N PRO A 47 30.50 45.34 20.07
CA PRO A 47 29.66 45.97 21.08
C PRO A 47 28.89 44.96 21.94
N ASN A 48 28.75 43.71 21.45
CA ASN A 48 28.06 42.62 22.13
C ASN A 48 29.01 41.71 22.93
N TYR A 49 30.31 42.03 23.00
CA TYR A 49 31.28 41.22 23.73
C TYR A 49 30.95 41.19 25.23
N LEU A 50 30.51 40.02 25.67
CA LEU A 50 29.88 39.84 26.98
C LEU A 50 30.81 40.10 28.16
N PRO A 51 32.12 39.72 28.13
CA PRO A 51 33.06 40.05 29.19
C PRO A 51 33.20 41.56 29.43
N THR A 52 33.35 42.37 28.38
CA THR A 52 33.42 43.84 28.52
C THR A 52 32.11 44.42 29.06
N TYR A 53 30.97 43.86 28.66
CA TYR A 53 29.68 44.28 29.20
C TYR A 53 29.54 43.96 30.70
N ILE A 54 29.97 42.78 31.14
CA ILE A 54 29.98 42.38 32.56
C ILE A 54 30.89 43.31 33.37
N GLU A 55 32.08 43.65 32.88
CA GLU A 55 32.98 44.58 33.55
C GLU A 55 32.37 45.99 33.68
N LYS A 56 31.66 46.48 32.64
CA LYS A 56 30.89 47.73 32.74
C LYS A 56 29.81 47.67 33.81
N LEU A 57 29.09 46.54 33.94
CA LEU A 57 28.10 46.36 35.02
C LEU A 57 28.76 46.35 36.40
N LYS A 58 29.92 45.70 36.55
CA LYS A 58 30.70 45.69 37.80
C LYS A 58 31.22 47.07 38.19
N GLN A 59 31.57 47.92 37.23
CA GLN A 59 31.92 49.33 37.47
C GLN A 59 30.70 50.15 37.91
N LEU A 60 29.53 49.94 37.30
CA LEU A 60 28.28 50.61 37.68
C LEU A 60 27.80 50.24 39.09
N ARG A 61 28.14 49.03 39.56
CA ARG A 61 27.87 48.59 40.94
C ARG A 61 28.49 49.53 41.98
N THR A 62 29.64 50.15 41.68
CA THR A 62 30.35 51.06 42.60
C THR A 62 30.02 52.54 42.39
N ALA A 63 29.08 52.87 41.51
CA ALA A 63 28.67 54.25 41.25
C ALA A 63 27.87 54.84 42.43
N ALA A 64 27.80 56.18 42.52
CA ALA A 64 27.09 56.87 43.60
C ALA A 64 25.59 56.51 43.71
N ASN A 65 24.96 56.12 42.58
CA ASN A 65 23.57 55.65 42.50
C ASN A 65 23.50 54.41 41.58
N PRO A 66 23.78 53.20 42.09
CA PRO A 66 23.72 51.99 41.28
C PRO A 66 22.26 51.61 40.94
N PRO A 67 22.01 50.99 39.77
CA PRO A 67 20.68 50.45 39.45
C PRO A 67 20.22 49.41 40.50
N ALA A 68 18.93 49.44 40.86
CA ALA A 68 18.37 48.56 41.90
C ALA A 68 18.49 47.05 41.58
N ASP A 69 18.68 46.68 40.31
CA ASP A 69 18.79 45.30 39.83
C ASP A 69 20.21 44.88 39.40
N ILE A 70 21.24 45.68 39.73
CA ILE A 70 22.59 45.51 39.20
C ILE A 70 23.22 44.14 39.53
N GLU A 71 23.03 43.63 40.76
CA GLU A 71 23.54 42.31 41.17
C GLU A 71 22.88 41.18 40.37
N THR A 72 21.56 41.24 40.21
CA THR A 72 20.81 40.26 39.41
C THR A 72 21.27 40.28 37.95
N ARG A 73 21.54 41.47 37.39
CA ARG A 73 22.06 41.60 36.02
C ARG A 73 23.46 41.01 35.89
N ILE A 74 24.37 41.32 36.81
CA ILE A 74 25.73 40.76 36.81
C ILE A 74 25.67 39.23 36.86
N ALA A 75 24.95 38.66 37.83
CA ALA A 75 24.82 37.21 37.99
C ALA A 75 24.23 36.53 36.74
N ARG A 76 23.19 37.13 36.13
CA ARG A 76 22.58 36.62 34.89
C ARG A 76 23.57 36.62 33.73
N HIS A 77 24.34 37.69 33.54
CA HIS A 77 25.27 37.79 32.42
C HIS A 77 26.53 36.93 32.64
N GLU A 78 26.98 36.74 33.87
CA GLU A 78 28.04 35.76 34.20
C GLU A 78 27.58 34.31 33.95
N ALA A 79 26.34 33.97 34.34
CA ALA A 79 25.76 32.67 34.02
C ALA A 79 25.63 32.45 32.50
N ASN A 80 25.19 33.48 31.75
CA ASN A 80 25.13 33.41 30.29
C ASN A 80 26.52 33.24 29.66
N LEU A 81 27.55 33.94 30.17
CA LEU A 81 28.93 33.77 29.71
C LEU A 81 29.42 32.33 29.91
N GLN A 82 29.14 31.75 31.07
CA GLN A 82 29.48 30.35 31.36
C GLN A 82 28.74 29.39 30.42
N GLN A 83 27.45 29.61 30.18
CA GLN A 83 26.67 28.80 29.23
C GLN A 83 27.23 28.89 27.80
N TYR A 84 27.55 30.09 27.31
CA TYR A 84 28.16 30.25 25.99
C TYR A 84 29.50 29.52 25.89
N ARG A 85 30.37 29.65 26.91
CA ARG A 85 31.66 28.94 26.95
C ARG A 85 31.47 27.41 26.93
N GLN A 86 30.56 26.89 27.74
CA GLN A 86 30.25 25.44 27.78
C GLN A 86 29.71 24.93 26.44
N ARG A 87 28.77 25.65 25.82
CA ARG A 87 28.22 25.28 24.49
C ARG A 87 29.29 25.31 23.41
N THR A 88 30.15 26.33 23.43
CA THR A 88 31.27 26.48 22.47
C THR A 88 32.30 25.36 22.65
N ALA A 89 32.62 24.97 23.89
CA ALA A 89 33.53 23.85 24.16
C ALA A 89 32.97 22.53 23.58
N LYS A 90 31.70 22.21 23.87
CA LYS A 90 31.03 21.03 23.33
C LYS A 90 30.94 21.05 21.79
N ALA A 91 30.66 22.21 21.19
CA ALA A 91 30.65 22.36 19.74
C ALA A 91 32.04 22.10 19.12
N ARG A 92 33.12 22.55 19.77
CA ARG A 92 34.49 22.26 19.31
C ARG A 92 34.85 20.78 19.43
N GLU A 93 34.39 20.08 20.46
CA GLU A 93 34.55 18.62 20.58
C GLU A 93 33.89 17.90 19.40
N VAL A 94 32.65 18.28 19.06
CA VAL A 94 31.92 17.72 17.90
C VAL A 94 32.67 17.98 16.59
N LEU A 95 33.14 19.22 16.37
CA LEU A 95 33.89 19.60 15.17
C LEU A 95 35.25 18.89 15.05
N ALA A 96 35.84 18.47 16.17
CA ALA A 96 37.09 17.72 16.17
C ALA A 96 36.87 16.21 15.87
N ASP A 97 35.83 15.60 16.43
CA ASP A 97 35.61 14.15 16.36
C ASP A 97 34.80 13.71 15.13
N TYR A 98 33.66 14.36 14.89
CA TYR A 98 32.62 13.85 13.98
C TYR A 98 32.99 13.82 12.49
N PRO A 99 33.86 14.71 11.95
CA PRO A 99 34.29 14.59 10.56
C PRO A 99 34.99 13.26 10.27
N SER A 100 35.73 12.73 11.24
CA SER A 100 36.40 11.43 11.12
C SER A 100 35.41 10.27 11.13
N ARG A 101 34.36 10.34 11.96
CA ARG A 101 33.27 9.36 12.02
C ARG A 101 32.47 9.30 10.71
N LEU A 102 32.09 10.46 10.17
CA LEU A 102 31.42 10.53 8.86
C LEU A 102 32.28 9.93 7.75
N ARG A 103 33.58 10.23 7.74
CA ARG A 103 34.52 9.65 6.77
C ARG A 103 34.64 8.14 6.90
N ALA A 104 34.63 7.61 8.12
CA ALA A 104 34.63 6.17 8.36
C ALA A 104 33.35 5.50 7.82
N ILE A 105 32.18 6.11 8.02
CA ILE A 105 30.90 5.63 7.49
C ILE A 105 30.92 5.59 5.94
N GLU A 106 31.44 6.64 5.31
CA GLU A 106 31.55 6.71 3.84
C GLU A 106 32.51 5.67 3.27
N LEU A 107 33.69 5.54 3.87
CA LEU A 107 34.68 4.54 3.46
C LEU A 107 34.14 3.11 3.61
N ALA A 108 33.28 2.89 4.62
CA ALA A 108 32.60 1.63 4.82
C ALA A 108 31.37 1.43 3.92
N ASN A 109 31.01 2.40 3.07
CA ASN A 109 29.77 2.40 2.28
C ASN A 109 28.50 2.18 3.13
N ASN A 110 28.45 2.82 4.29
CA ASN A 110 27.38 2.71 5.30
C ASN A 110 26.56 4.00 5.44
N VAL A 111 26.64 4.93 4.48
CA VAL A 111 25.94 6.24 4.51
C VAL A 111 24.44 6.08 4.78
N PHE A 112 23.84 5.05 4.17
CA PHE A 112 22.40 4.78 4.26
C PHE A 112 22.05 3.70 5.29
N GLN A 113 23.01 3.24 6.10
CA GLN A 113 22.75 2.16 7.06
C GLN A 113 21.86 2.63 8.21
N ALA A 114 20.80 1.87 8.49
CA ALA A 114 19.92 2.11 9.61
C ALA A 114 20.65 1.87 10.95
N PRO A 115 20.31 2.62 12.02
CA PRO A 115 20.85 2.35 13.35
C PRO A 115 20.33 1.00 13.87
N ALA A 116 21.08 0.40 14.81
CA ALA A 116 20.75 -0.92 15.36
C ALA A 116 19.29 -1.06 15.83
N THR A 117 18.74 0.01 16.40
CA THR A 117 17.35 0.08 16.90
C THR A 117 16.27 0.01 15.83
N GLN A 118 16.62 0.16 14.55
CA GLN A 118 15.68 0.15 13.41
C GLN A 118 15.98 -0.98 12.41
N THR A 119 16.99 -1.82 12.69
CA THR A 119 17.40 -2.91 11.77
C THR A 119 16.34 -3.99 11.57
N ASP A 120 15.37 -4.10 12.49
CA ASP A 120 14.20 -4.96 12.32
C ASP A 120 13.25 -4.43 11.23
N GLU A 121 13.18 -3.12 11.02
CA GLU A 121 12.33 -2.52 9.98
C GLU A 121 13.04 -2.43 8.63
N CYS A 122 14.29 -1.98 8.62
CA CYS A 122 15.10 -1.94 7.40
C CYS A 122 16.61 -1.97 7.70
N LEU A 123 17.41 -2.53 6.80
CA LEU A 123 18.88 -2.49 6.92
C LEU A 123 19.47 -1.17 6.41
N PHE A 124 18.93 -0.67 5.29
CA PHE A 124 19.35 0.58 4.66
C PHE A 124 18.15 1.45 4.29
N ILE A 125 18.31 2.77 4.42
CA ILE A 125 17.27 3.75 4.12
C ILE A 125 17.84 5.00 3.45
N LEU A 126 17.28 5.32 2.29
CA LEU A 126 17.59 6.53 1.52
C LEU A 126 16.48 7.56 1.76
N ASP A 127 16.51 8.20 2.92
CA ASP A 127 15.54 9.24 3.30
C ASP A 127 15.99 10.64 2.86
N GLN A 128 15.06 11.60 2.91
CA GLN A 128 15.34 12.99 2.49
C GLN A 128 16.46 13.66 3.30
N GLU A 129 16.55 13.39 4.61
CA GLU A 129 17.58 13.99 5.48
C GLU A 129 18.98 13.49 5.09
N THR A 130 19.16 12.18 4.99
CA THR A 130 20.44 11.54 4.64
C THR A 130 20.85 11.87 3.22
N CYS A 131 19.92 11.77 2.25
CA CYS A 131 20.19 12.11 0.85
C CYS A 131 20.62 13.58 0.70
N SER A 132 19.97 14.50 1.41
CA SER A 132 20.35 15.91 1.40
C SER A 132 21.74 16.11 2.01
N ALA A 133 22.00 15.56 3.20
CA ALA A 133 23.30 15.67 3.86
C ALA A 133 24.45 15.12 3.00
N HIS A 134 24.22 14.00 2.30
CA HIS A 134 25.22 13.40 1.42
C HIS A 134 25.51 14.27 0.18
N ARG A 135 24.47 14.84 -0.46
CA ARG A 135 24.64 15.74 -1.63
C ARG A 135 25.38 17.03 -1.31
N ILE A 136 25.11 17.61 -0.13
CA ILE A 136 25.75 18.86 0.31
C ILE A 136 27.27 18.69 0.38
N LYS A 137 27.73 17.56 0.92
CA LYS A 137 29.15 17.26 1.04
C LYS A 137 29.85 17.03 -0.30
N GLN A 138 29.14 16.52 -1.31
CA GLN A 138 29.69 16.30 -2.66
C GLN A 138 29.90 17.59 -3.47
N GLY A 139 29.78 18.77 -2.84
CA GLY A 139 29.95 20.07 -3.49
C GLY A 139 28.64 20.78 -3.83
N GLY A 140 27.49 20.28 -3.35
CA GLY A 140 26.22 20.99 -3.41
C GLY A 140 26.17 22.13 -2.39
N THR A 141 26.14 23.38 -2.82
CA THR A 141 25.85 24.51 -1.93
C THR A 141 24.42 24.43 -1.40
N VAL A 142 24.24 24.41 -0.07
CA VAL A 142 22.95 24.77 0.55
C VAL A 142 22.88 26.28 0.60
N SER A 143 22.00 26.88 -0.20
CA SER A 143 21.48 28.19 0.13
C SER A 143 20.52 28.02 1.31
N THR A 144 20.89 28.54 2.48
CA THR A 144 19.94 28.75 3.60
C THR A 144 19.07 30.01 3.37
N GLY A 145 18.98 30.52 2.14
CA GLY A 145 18.18 31.68 1.77
C GLY A 145 17.05 31.33 0.79
N SER A 146 15.81 31.50 1.26
CA SER A 146 14.61 31.91 0.51
C SER A 146 14.54 31.65 -1.01
N GLY A 147 14.01 30.50 -1.40
CA GLY A 147 13.40 30.20 -2.72
C GLY A 147 13.22 28.68 -2.80
N GLY A 148 12.02 28.11 -2.94
CA GLY A 148 11.52 27.70 -4.25
C GLY A 148 12.25 26.42 -4.63
N THR A 149 11.61 25.25 -4.49
CA THR A 149 12.09 23.90 -4.90
C THR A 149 13.61 23.71 -4.84
N THR A 150 14.15 22.97 -3.87
CA THR A 150 15.57 22.60 -3.85
C THR A 150 15.92 21.83 -5.12
N ASP A 151 16.31 22.57 -6.15
CA ASP A 151 16.84 22.05 -7.38
C ASP A 151 18.33 21.82 -7.13
N ILE A 152 18.61 20.66 -6.53
CA ILE A 152 19.94 20.08 -6.51
C ILE A 152 19.93 19.09 -7.68
N GLY A 153 20.56 19.47 -8.78
CA GLY A 153 20.59 18.70 -10.04
C GLY A 153 21.41 17.40 -10.00
N ALA A 154 21.72 16.85 -8.82
CA ALA A 154 22.48 15.62 -8.67
C ALA A 154 21.66 14.54 -7.97
N ASP A 155 21.64 13.36 -8.57
CA ASP A 155 21.04 12.16 -8.00
C ASP A 155 21.82 11.70 -6.76
N THR A 156 21.11 11.19 -5.76
CA THR A 156 21.75 10.44 -4.67
C THR A 156 22.00 9.02 -5.13
N VAL A 157 23.26 8.58 -5.15
CA VAL A 157 23.62 7.23 -5.63
C VAL A 157 24.05 6.34 -4.46
N PHE A 158 23.43 5.16 -4.33
CA PHE A 158 23.91 4.06 -3.50
C PHE A 158 24.34 2.91 -4.41
N ARG A 159 25.62 2.55 -4.36
CA ARG A 159 26.20 1.61 -5.31
C ARG A 159 27.21 0.65 -4.71
N ASP A 160 27.44 -0.44 -5.45
CA ASP A 160 28.54 -1.39 -5.26
C ASP A 160 28.62 -1.97 -3.83
N ARG A 161 27.47 -2.22 -3.21
CA ARG A 161 27.34 -2.91 -1.92
C ARG A 161 26.89 -4.36 -2.17
N HIS A 162 27.74 -5.33 -1.83
CA HIS A 162 27.55 -6.73 -2.21
C HIS A 162 27.19 -7.69 -1.07
N ASP A 163 27.03 -7.19 0.14
CA ASP A 163 26.88 -7.96 1.38
C ASP A 163 25.63 -7.54 2.18
N ILE A 164 24.57 -7.12 1.50
CA ILE A 164 23.28 -6.81 2.15
C ILE A 164 22.55 -8.14 2.40
N GLU A 165 22.49 -8.57 3.66
CA GLU A 165 21.92 -9.88 4.01
C GLU A 165 20.88 -9.77 5.13
N LEU A 166 19.66 -10.23 4.84
CA LEU A 166 18.58 -10.34 5.82
C LEU A 166 18.77 -11.62 6.65
N LYS A 167 19.15 -11.45 7.92
CA LYS A 167 19.50 -12.54 8.86
C LYS A 167 18.54 -12.68 10.03
N GLY A 168 18.08 -11.57 10.57
CA GLY A 168 17.23 -11.55 11.76
C GLY A 168 15.80 -11.99 11.42
N GLU A 169 15.16 -12.76 12.31
CA GLU A 169 13.80 -13.24 12.09
C GLU A 169 12.77 -12.11 11.96
N SER A 170 13.01 -11.00 12.66
CA SER A 170 12.20 -9.77 12.67
C SER A 170 12.46 -8.84 11.48
N GLN A 171 13.58 -8.99 10.75
CA GLN A 171 13.98 -8.04 9.70
C GLN A 171 13.05 -8.07 8.49
N THR A 172 12.34 -6.98 8.22
CA THR A 172 11.38 -6.91 7.12
C THR A 172 12.05 -6.53 5.80
N ASP A 173 12.67 -5.35 5.72
CA ASP A 173 13.13 -4.79 4.43
C ASP A 173 14.66 -4.69 4.34
N ALA A 174 15.24 -4.95 3.17
CA ALA A 174 16.68 -4.74 3.01
C ALA A 174 17.01 -3.26 2.71
N VAL A 175 16.35 -2.67 1.70
CA VAL A 175 16.58 -1.26 1.33
C VAL A 175 15.25 -0.54 1.16
N ARG A 176 15.08 0.58 1.88
CA ARG A 176 13.97 1.53 1.68
C ARG A 176 14.43 2.76 0.89
N VAL A 177 13.77 3.04 -0.21
CA VAL A 177 13.94 4.29 -0.97
C VAL A 177 12.83 5.24 -0.58
N TRP A 178 13.16 6.29 0.19
CA TRP A 178 12.21 7.25 0.73
C TRP A 178 12.63 8.69 0.41
N SER A 179 13.14 8.91 -0.80
CA SER A 179 13.54 10.21 -1.33
C SER A 179 13.49 10.22 -2.86
N HIS A 180 13.30 11.40 -3.43
CA HIS A 180 13.34 11.62 -4.88
C HIS A 180 14.78 11.68 -5.40
N ARG A 181 14.96 11.49 -6.72
CA ARG A 181 16.25 11.61 -7.41
C ARG A 181 17.30 10.68 -6.80
N VAL A 182 16.98 9.39 -6.81
CA VAL A 182 17.78 8.33 -6.18
C VAL A 182 18.15 7.27 -7.22
N ARG A 183 19.38 6.77 -7.14
CA ARG A 183 19.89 5.67 -7.97
C ARG A 183 20.47 4.56 -7.09
N LEU A 184 19.99 3.34 -7.29
CA LEU A 184 20.52 2.12 -6.68
C LEU A 184 21.24 1.35 -7.79
N GLU A 185 22.53 1.10 -7.62
CA GLU A 185 23.37 0.52 -8.69
C GLU A 185 24.20 -0.66 -8.18
N ASN A 186 24.14 -1.79 -8.89
CA ASN A 186 25.01 -2.95 -8.63
C ASN A 186 24.96 -3.47 -7.18
N LEU A 187 23.82 -3.35 -6.50
CA LEU A 187 23.66 -3.88 -5.14
C LEU A 187 23.48 -5.40 -5.18
N THR A 188 23.94 -6.11 -4.16
CA THR A 188 23.64 -7.54 -3.96
C THR A 188 22.92 -7.72 -2.63
N ILE A 189 21.68 -8.20 -2.71
CA ILE A 189 20.78 -8.43 -1.58
C ILE A 189 20.48 -9.92 -1.48
N GLN A 190 20.59 -10.47 -0.28
CA GLN A 190 20.39 -11.89 -0.02
C GLN A 190 19.45 -12.14 1.16
N ASP A 191 18.56 -13.10 0.98
CA ASP A 191 17.72 -13.66 2.04
C ASP A 191 17.71 -15.18 1.93
N LEU A 192 18.40 -15.85 2.84
CA LEU A 192 18.47 -17.31 2.91
C LEU A 192 17.51 -17.91 3.94
N ARG A 193 16.64 -17.09 4.54
CA ARG A 193 15.67 -17.57 5.53
C ARG A 193 14.61 -18.42 4.84
N ARG A 194 13.88 -19.20 5.65
CA ARG A 194 12.72 -20.01 5.22
C ARG A 194 11.47 -19.49 5.90
N TYR A 195 10.53 -18.99 5.11
CA TYR A 195 9.22 -18.56 5.58
C TYR A 195 8.19 -18.62 4.45
N THR A 196 6.91 -18.49 4.77
CA THR A 196 5.79 -18.65 3.82
C THR A 196 5.05 -17.36 3.52
N GLU A 197 5.30 -16.28 4.27
CA GLU A 197 4.59 -15.01 4.14
C GLU A 197 5.33 -14.05 3.22
N ALA A 198 4.67 -13.57 2.17
CA ALA A 198 5.19 -12.54 1.27
C ALA A 198 4.83 -11.14 1.80
N HIS A 199 5.58 -10.66 2.79
CA HIS A 199 5.38 -9.35 3.44
C HIS A 199 6.72 -8.61 3.71
N ARG A 200 7.76 -8.95 2.95
CA ARG A 200 9.14 -8.48 3.16
C ARG A 200 9.72 -8.06 1.82
N ASP A 201 10.42 -6.92 1.78
CA ASP A 201 10.88 -6.31 0.54
C ASP A 201 12.41 -6.26 0.44
N ALA A 202 12.98 -6.71 -0.68
CA ALA A 202 14.40 -6.48 -0.95
C ALA A 202 14.64 -4.98 -1.19
N ILE A 203 13.84 -4.36 -2.06
CA ILE A 203 13.87 -2.92 -2.31
C ILE A 203 12.43 -2.39 -2.26
N GLN A 204 12.13 -1.61 -1.22
CA GLN A 204 10.84 -0.95 -1.06
C GLN A 204 10.93 0.50 -1.53
N LEU A 205 10.06 0.88 -2.46
CA LEU A 205 9.90 2.24 -2.94
C LEU A 205 8.75 2.90 -2.17
N ILE A 206 9.05 3.97 -1.44
CA ILE A 206 8.09 4.68 -0.59
C ILE A 206 8.07 6.14 -1.01
N PRO A 207 6.92 6.71 -1.40
CA PRO A 207 6.80 8.15 -1.60
C PRO A 207 7.13 8.94 -0.31
N PRO A 208 8.09 9.88 -0.35
CA PRO A 208 8.32 10.78 0.78
C PRO A 208 7.12 11.70 1.01
N ALA A 209 7.00 12.23 2.22
CA ALA A 209 5.97 13.21 2.52
C ALA A 209 6.12 14.45 1.61
N MET A 210 5.04 14.84 0.95
CA MET A 210 5.00 16.05 0.15
C MET A 210 4.79 17.27 1.05
N GLY A 211 5.40 18.38 0.69
CA GLY A 211 5.13 19.66 1.31
C GLY A 211 5.55 20.83 0.43
N ARG A 212 5.12 22.02 0.85
CA ARG A 212 5.48 23.28 0.20
C ARG A 212 5.85 24.31 1.26
N PHE A 213 6.57 25.35 0.85
CA PHE A 213 6.82 26.49 1.71
C PHE A 213 5.73 27.53 1.50
N GLU A 214 5.08 27.92 2.59
CA GLU A 214 4.11 29.01 2.63
C GLU A 214 4.67 30.18 3.43
N THR A 215 4.27 31.41 3.10
CA THR A 215 4.65 32.59 3.89
C THR A 215 3.62 32.77 5.01
N GLY A 216 4.05 32.62 6.26
CA GLY A 216 3.22 32.83 7.44
C GLY A 216 2.83 34.31 7.62
N ALA A 217 1.89 34.56 8.52
CA ALA A 217 1.42 35.92 8.84
C ALA A 217 2.53 36.85 9.38
N ASP A 218 3.63 36.27 9.89
CA ASP A 218 4.83 37.00 10.35
C ASP A 218 5.85 37.25 9.22
N GLY A 219 5.49 36.95 7.97
CA GLY A 219 6.35 37.09 6.79
C GLY A 219 7.41 36.01 6.67
N LYS A 220 7.48 35.03 7.58
CA LYS A 220 8.46 33.94 7.50
C LYS A 220 7.96 32.79 6.65
N ARG A 221 8.88 32.15 5.92
CA ARG A 221 8.58 30.92 5.20
C ARG A 221 8.50 29.75 6.17
N GLN A 222 7.38 29.05 6.15
CA GLN A 222 7.15 27.82 6.92
C GLN A 222 6.95 26.66 5.96
N TYR A 223 7.58 25.51 6.26
CA TYR A 223 7.30 24.28 5.54
C TYR A 223 5.96 23.70 6.02
N VAL A 224 5.12 23.37 5.06
CA VAL A 224 3.75 22.90 5.26
C VAL A 224 3.61 21.55 4.58
N ARG A 225 3.26 20.52 5.36
CA ARG A 225 2.95 19.18 4.84
C ARG A 225 1.67 19.22 4.02
N ILE A 226 1.65 18.51 2.90
CA ILE A 226 0.51 18.38 1.98
C ILE A 226 -0.02 16.95 1.96
N ALA A 227 0.88 15.98 1.90
CA ALA A 227 0.52 14.56 1.80
C ALA A 227 1.62 13.67 2.39
N ASP A 228 1.24 12.44 2.70
CA ASP A 228 2.15 11.32 2.97
C ASP A 228 1.88 10.19 1.98
N GLN A 229 2.61 9.08 2.09
CA GLN A 229 2.48 7.94 1.19
C GLN A 229 1.05 7.36 1.16
N MET A 230 0.33 7.38 2.29
CA MET A 230 -1.05 6.90 2.36
C MET A 230 -2.04 7.91 1.76
N ALA A 231 -1.69 9.20 1.77
CA ALA A 231 -2.47 10.28 1.17
C ALA A 231 -2.24 10.44 -0.35
N GLY A 232 -1.55 9.49 -1.00
CA GLY A 232 -1.26 9.62 -2.42
C GLY A 232 -0.05 10.49 -2.74
N ALA A 233 0.97 10.56 -1.88
CA ALA A 233 2.21 11.22 -2.25
C ALA A 233 2.88 10.56 -3.47
N VAL A 234 3.66 11.33 -4.24
CA VAL A 234 4.32 10.85 -5.46
C VAL A 234 5.82 10.70 -5.22
N LEU A 235 6.39 9.52 -5.49
CA LEU A 235 7.83 9.29 -5.59
C LEU A 235 8.30 9.56 -7.02
N GLU A 236 9.27 10.46 -7.19
CA GLU A 236 9.79 10.82 -8.51
C GLU A 236 11.29 10.54 -8.67
N ASP A 237 11.70 10.22 -9.91
CA ASP A 237 13.09 10.12 -10.35
C ASP A 237 13.89 9.05 -9.59
N VAL A 238 13.45 7.79 -9.65
CA VAL A 238 14.16 6.67 -9.00
C VAL A 238 14.62 5.66 -10.05
N THR A 239 15.90 5.32 -10.00
CA THR A 239 16.48 4.24 -10.81
C THR A 239 16.97 3.11 -9.92
N VAL A 240 16.59 1.87 -10.26
CA VAL A 240 17.17 0.64 -9.69
C VAL A 240 17.78 -0.15 -10.84
N GLN A 241 19.10 -0.25 -10.87
CA GLN A 241 19.83 -0.81 -12.00
C GLN A 241 20.92 -1.80 -11.59
N GLY A 242 21.03 -2.90 -12.33
CA GLY A 242 22.15 -3.84 -12.17
C GLY A 242 22.16 -4.58 -10.83
N CYS A 243 21.06 -4.50 -10.06
CA CYS A 243 21.00 -5.10 -8.74
C CYS A 243 20.72 -6.59 -8.84
N THR A 244 21.29 -7.37 -7.92
CA THR A 244 21.08 -8.80 -7.77
C THR A 244 20.33 -9.08 -6.46
N ILE A 245 19.16 -9.70 -6.53
CA ILE A 245 18.35 -10.11 -5.38
C ILE A 245 18.26 -11.64 -5.36
N ARG A 246 18.72 -12.27 -4.28
CA ARG A 246 18.72 -13.74 -4.14
C ARG A 246 17.97 -14.19 -2.88
N ALA A 247 16.75 -14.68 -3.09
CA ALA A 247 15.90 -15.28 -2.06
C ALA A 247 15.37 -16.66 -2.49
N PRO A 248 16.24 -17.68 -2.65
CA PRO A 248 15.84 -18.98 -3.20
C PRO A 248 14.93 -19.79 -2.27
N GLU A 249 14.89 -19.48 -0.98
CA GLU A 249 14.19 -20.28 0.03
C GLU A 249 12.96 -19.59 0.65
N ALA A 250 12.70 -18.33 0.27
CA ALA A 250 11.63 -17.51 0.80
C ALA A 250 10.91 -16.67 -0.27
N PRO A 251 9.63 -16.31 -0.05
CA PRO A 251 8.88 -15.44 -0.95
C PRO A 251 9.18 -13.96 -0.68
N LEU A 252 10.46 -13.56 -0.66
CA LEU A 252 10.86 -12.16 -0.57
C LEU A 252 10.36 -11.41 -1.80
N GLN A 253 9.73 -10.25 -1.60
CA GLN A 253 9.30 -9.39 -2.69
C GLN A 253 10.56 -8.68 -3.23
N GLY A 254 10.74 -8.64 -4.55
CA GLY A 254 11.97 -8.10 -5.15
C GLY A 254 11.99 -6.57 -5.07
N ILE A 255 11.43 -5.89 -6.08
CA ILE A 255 11.25 -4.44 -6.08
C ILE A 255 9.76 -4.14 -5.90
N PHE A 256 9.41 -3.47 -4.80
CA PHE A 256 8.03 -3.34 -4.36
C PHE A 256 7.63 -1.90 -4.03
N ALA A 257 6.41 -1.51 -4.42
CA ALA A 257 5.76 -0.27 -3.98
C ALA A 257 4.27 -0.53 -3.77
N SER A 258 3.72 -0.18 -2.61
CA SER A 258 2.32 -0.46 -2.25
C SER A 258 1.41 0.75 -2.18
N ASP A 259 1.92 1.90 -1.73
CA ASP A 259 1.12 3.08 -1.40
C ASP A 259 1.61 4.31 -2.13
N GLY A 260 0.66 5.21 -2.42
CA GLY A 260 0.92 6.42 -3.19
C GLY A 260 1.13 6.16 -4.67
N PHE A 261 1.90 7.05 -5.29
CA PHE A 261 2.18 7.02 -6.72
C PHE A 261 3.68 7.10 -6.98
N CYS A 262 4.11 6.62 -8.15
CA CYS A 262 5.48 6.70 -8.58
C CYS A 262 5.55 7.22 -10.02
N ARG A 263 6.49 8.11 -10.32
CA ARG A 263 6.69 8.70 -11.66
C ARG A 263 8.17 8.69 -12.02
N ARG A 264 8.50 8.59 -13.31
CA ARG A 264 9.90 8.58 -13.79
C ARG A 264 10.73 7.51 -13.06
N ILE A 265 10.17 6.29 -12.99
CA ILE A 265 10.82 5.13 -12.37
C ILE A 265 11.51 4.29 -13.44
N SER A 266 12.78 3.98 -13.25
CA SER A 266 13.57 3.13 -14.15
C SER A 266 14.07 1.88 -13.43
N LEU A 267 13.57 0.70 -13.81
CA LEU A 267 13.98 -0.60 -13.27
C LEU A 267 14.70 -1.40 -14.35
N ARG A 268 16.04 -1.41 -14.32
CA ARG A 268 16.87 -1.86 -15.45
C ARG A 268 17.86 -2.95 -15.10
N ASN A 269 17.96 -3.99 -15.94
CA ASN A 269 19.04 -4.97 -15.86
C ASN A 269 19.22 -5.61 -14.47
N ASN A 270 18.13 -5.82 -13.72
CA ASN A 270 18.18 -6.47 -12.42
C ASN A 270 18.06 -7.99 -12.56
N ASP A 271 18.74 -8.74 -11.70
CA ASP A 271 18.68 -10.20 -11.58
C ASP A 271 17.98 -10.56 -10.27
N ILE A 272 16.79 -11.16 -10.34
CA ILE A 272 15.94 -11.41 -9.16
C ILE A 272 15.56 -12.89 -9.10
N THR A 273 15.93 -13.56 -8.02
CA THR A 273 15.46 -14.91 -7.66
C THR A 273 14.60 -14.84 -6.40
N THR A 274 13.36 -15.33 -6.45
CA THR A 274 12.45 -15.42 -5.29
C THR A 274 11.55 -16.65 -5.39
N ARG A 275 10.99 -17.13 -4.27
CA ARG A 275 9.94 -18.16 -4.27
C ARG A 275 8.52 -17.62 -4.49
N GLY A 276 8.30 -16.31 -4.35
CA GLY A 276 6.99 -15.68 -4.54
C GLY A 276 6.80 -15.12 -5.94
N ALA A 277 5.55 -14.85 -6.35
CA ALA A 277 5.27 -14.21 -7.64
C ALA A 277 5.75 -12.74 -7.72
N HIS A 278 5.84 -12.03 -6.60
CA HIS A 278 6.10 -10.58 -6.53
C HIS A 278 7.58 -10.20 -6.71
N ALA A 279 8.18 -10.53 -7.85
CA ALA A 279 9.55 -10.14 -8.16
C ALA A 279 9.68 -8.64 -8.49
N ILE A 280 8.76 -8.09 -9.30
CA ILE A 280 8.58 -6.64 -9.43
C ILE A 280 7.08 -6.35 -9.29
N SER A 281 6.69 -5.51 -8.35
CA SER A 281 5.28 -5.20 -8.08
C SER A 281 5.13 -3.75 -7.64
N ILE A 282 4.64 -2.89 -8.54
CA ILE A 282 4.59 -1.44 -8.32
C ILE A 282 3.15 -0.94 -8.38
N ALA A 283 2.66 -0.40 -7.27
CA ALA A 283 1.40 0.34 -7.22
C ALA A 283 1.58 1.80 -7.67
N GLY A 284 0.60 2.31 -8.41
CA GLY A 284 0.50 3.74 -8.72
C GLY A 284 1.58 4.27 -9.67
N MET A 285 2.14 3.43 -10.54
CA MET A 285 3.10 3.87 -11.56
C MET A 285 2.42 4.76 -12.61
N LEU A 286 2.88 6.00 -12.76
CA LEU A 286 2.32 7.04 -13.63
C LEU A 286 3.02 7.07 -15.00
N ASP A 287 3.52 8.25 -15.40
CA ASP A 287 4.20 8.55 -16.66
C ASP A 287 5.74 8.41 -16.61
N ASP A 288 6.34 8.37 -17.81
CA ASP A 288 7.78 8.33 -18.06
C ASP A 288 8.55 7.19 -17.35
N CYS A 289 7.90 6.03 -17.18
CA CYS A 289 8.49 4.87 -16.51
C CYS A 289 9.06 3.83 -17.50
N ASP A 290 10.10 3.13 -17.08
CA ASP A 290 10.79 2.09 -17.86
C ASP A 290 11.13 0.87 -17.01
N ILE A 291 10.74 -0.31 -17.48
CA ILE A 291 11.09 -1.60 -16.90
C ILE A 291 11.68 -2.48 -18.00
N SER A 292 13.01 -2.55 -18.07
CA SER A 292 13.71 -3.18 -19.20
C SER A 292 14.94 -4.01 -18.79
N GLY A 293 15.20 -5.09 -19.53
CA GLY A 293 16.40 -5.93 -19.38
C GLY A 293 16.47 -6.76 -18.09
N ASN A 294 15.40 -6.84 -17.31
CA ASN A 294 15.41 -7.59 -16.04
C ASN A 294 15.33 -9.11 -16.29
N SER A 295 16.04 -9.90 -15.47
CA SER A 295 16.01 -11.36 -15.47
C SER A 295 15.40 -11.87 -14.17
N LEU A 296 14.26 -12.56 -14.26
CA LEU A 296 13.56 -13.11 -13.10
C LEU A 296 13.69 -14.63 -13.08
N HIS A 297 14.13 -15.19 -11.96
CA HIS A 297 14.42 -16.61 -11.81
C HIS A 297 13.41 -17.28 -10.87
N GLN A 298 12.72 -18.30 -11.36
CA GLN A 298 11.86 -19.12 -10.54
C GLN A 298 12.71 -20.00 -9.60
N ALA A 299 12.59 -19.77 -8.30
CA ALA A 299 13.19 -20.66 -7.31
C ALA A 299 12.51 -22.04 -7.31
N ALA A 300 13.27 -23.08 -6.94
CA ALA A 300 12.76 -24.45 -6.90
C ALA A 300 11.53 -24.57 -5.97
N GLY A 301 10.42 -25.11 -6.49
CA GLY A 301 9.17 -25.21 -5.73
C GLY A 301 8.55 -23.86 -5.32
N GLY A 302 8.90 -22.78 -6.02
CA GLY A 302 8.29 -21.45 -5.89
C GLY A 302 7.30 -21.15 -7.02
N GLU A 303 6.57 -20.05 -6.84
CA GLU A 303 5.69 -19.47 -7.85
C GLU A 303 6.49 -18.91 -9.03
N LEU A 304 5.83 -18.75 -10.18
CA LEU A 304 6.45 -18.11 -11.34
C LEU A 304 6.59 -16.60 -11.05
N PRO A 305 7.80 -16.02 -11.08
CA PRO A 305 7.98 -14.60 -10.81
C PRO A 305 7.39 -13.76 -11.94
N SER A 306 6.78 -12.63 -11.59
CA SER A 306 6.13 -11.72 -12.55
C SER A 306 6.53 -10.26 -12.35
N ILE A 307 6.23 -9.44 -13.36
CA ILE A 307 6.21 -7.98 -13.28
C ILE A 307 4.75 -7.56 -13.29
N THR A 308 4.27 -6.95 -12.20
CA THR A 308 2.87 -6.57 -12.05
C THR A 308 2.74 -5.11 -11.66
N LEU A 309 1.86 -4.38 -12.34
CA LEU A 309 1.53 -3.00 -12.01
C LEU A 309 0.12 -2.94 -11.41
N TYR A 310 0.01 -2.29 -10.26
CA TYR A 310 -1.24 -2.17 -9.50
C TYR A 310 -1.73 -0.71 -9.49
N PRO A 311 -3.04 -0.46 -9.31
CA PRO A 311 -3.53 0.90 -9.11
C PRO A 311 -2.88 1.53 -7.89
N GLY A 312 -2.67 2.86 -7.93
CA GLY A 312 -2.25 3.62 -6.76
C GLY A 312 -3.30 3.54 -5.66
N ARG A 313 -2.85 3.59 -4.41
CA ARG A 313 -3.73 3.42 -3.24
C ARG A 313 -3.80 4.70 -2.41
N ILE A 314 -5.00 5.02 -1.96
CA ILE A 314 -5.28 6.07 -0.99
C ILE A 314 -5.85 5.43 0.28
N GLY A 315 -5.22 5.74 1.41
CA GLY A 315 -5.51 5.16 2.70
C GLY A 315 -5.14 3.67 2.82
N GLY A 316 -4.85 3.25 4.05
CA GLY A 316 -4.65 1.85 4.38
C GLY A 316 -5.92 1.22 4.96
N ASN A 317 -6.03 -0.11 4.88
CA ASN A 317 -7.03 -0.85 5.62
C ASN A 317 -6.57 -0.97 7.07
N MET A 318 -7.03 -0.05 7.93
CA MET A 318 -6.60 -0.01 9.32
C MET A 318 -7.40 -1.00 10.16
N ALA A 319 -8.72 -1.05 9.99
CA ALA A 319 -9.60 -1.92 10.79
C ALA A 319 -10.87 -2.28 10.02
N GLU A 320 -10.69 -3.04 8.94
CA GLU A 320 -11.77 -3.54 8.08
C GLU A 320 -12.69 -2.43 7.57
N ASP A 321 -12.07 -1.32 7.15
CA ASP A 321 -12.67 -0.12 6.57
C ASP A 321 -12.23 0.12 5.11
N GLY A 322 -11.55 -0.89 4.55
CA GLY A 322 -11.20 -0.97 3.15
C GLY A 322 -10.04 -0.07 2.69
N VAL A 323 -9.73 -0.16 1.40
CA VAL A 323 -8.69 0.63 0.71
C VAL A 323 -9.30 1.28 -0.51
N VAL A 324 -8.89 2.52 -0.82
CA VAL A 324 -9.28 3.18 -2.07
C VAL A 324 -8.19 2.94 -3.11
N ALA A 325 -8.55 2.34 -4.24
CA ALA A 325 -7.68 2.12 -5.39
C ALA A 325 -8.03 3.10 -6.51
N VAL A 326 -7.06 3.87 -6.98
CA VAL A 326 -7.23 4.83 -8.08
C VAL A 326 -7.06 4.09 -9.40
N LEU A 327 -8.15 3.89 -10.13
CA LEU A 327 -8.20 3.16 -11.40
C LEU A 327 -8.05 4.09 -12.61
N GLY A 328 -8.23 5.39 -12.42
CA GLY A 328 -8.03 6.39 -13.46
C GLY A 328 -8.24 7.80 -12.94
N PHE A 329 -7.62 8.76 -13.62
CA PHE A 329 -7.65 10.17 -13.24
C PHE A 329 -8.60 10.95 -14.13
N ALA A 330 -9.20 12.01 -13.58
CA ALA A 330 -9.96 12.99 -14.35
C ALA A 330 -9.03 14.06 -14.92
N GLU A 331 -9.55 14.81 -15.88
CA GLU A 331 -8.93 16.08 -16.24
C GLU A 331 -9.21 17.11 -15.15
N GLU A 332 -8.17 17.83 -14.75
CA GLU A 332 -8.25 18.85 -13.71
C GLU A 332 -8.73 20.17 -14.32
N GLU A 333 -9.47 20.95 -13.53
CA GLU A 333 -9.88 22.28 -13.94
C GLU A 333 -8.68 23.17 -14.24
N GLU A 334 -8.83 24.11 -15.18
CA GLU A 334 -7.75 25.00 -15.64
C GLU A 334 -7.05 25.71 -14.47
N ALA A 335 -7.81 26.21 -13.50
CA ALA A 335 -7.30 26.92 -12.34
C ALA A 335 -6.41 26.02 -11.46
N VAL A 336 -6.74 24.74 -11.36
CA VAL A 336 -5.95 23.74 -10.61
C VAL A 336 -4.70 23.37 -11.41
N ARG A 337 -4.82 23.18 -12.73
CA ARG A 337 -3.71 22.86 -13.63
C ARG A 337 -2.62 23.93 -13.65
N GLN A 338 -2.98 25.21 -13.53
CA GLN A 338 -2.02 26.30 -13.40
C GLN A 338 -1.18 26.22 -12.12
N CYS A 339 -1.74 25.66 -11.06
CA CYS A 339 -1.02 25.44 -9.79
C CYS A 339 -0.19 24.15 -9.80
N TYR A 340 -0.61 23.15 -10.57
CA TYR A 340 0.02 21.82 -10.63
C TYR A 340 0.26 21.39 -12.08
N PRO A 341 1.47 21.65 -12.63
CA PRO A 341 1.73 21.47 -14.07
C PRO A 341 1.81 20.01 -14.51
N HIS A 342 1.98 19.07 -13.58
CA HIS A 342 2.09 17.65 -13.92
C HIS A 342 0.71 16.99 -13.96
N ARG A 343 0.37 16.48 -15.15
CA ARG A 343 -0.85 15.68 -15.35
C ARG A 343 -0.74 14.35 -14.62
N MET A 344 -1.79 13.93 -13.94
CA MET A 344 -1.88 12.59 -13.36
C MET A 344 -2.47 11.64 -14.38
N GLN A 345 -1.73 10.61 -14.78
CA GLN A 345 -2.19 9.61 -15.75
C GLN A 345 -1.37 8.33 -15.66
N TYR A 346 -2.02 7.21 -15.95
CA TYR A 346 -1.34 5.94 -16.18
C TYR A 346 -0.95 5.86 -17.66
N GLU A 347 0.26 6.28 -17.99
CA GLU A 347 0.79 6.11 -19.35
C GLU A 347 1.36 4.70 -19.56
N ALA A 348 1.55 4.35 -20.83
CA ALA A 348 2.24 3.12 -21.20
C ALA A 348 3.66 3.11 -20.61
N VAL A 349 4.02 2.01 -19.95
CA VAL A 349 5.36 1.81 -19.42
C VAL A 349 6.27 1.29 -20.53
N SER A 350 7.42 1.92 -20.71
CA SER A 350 8.43 1.39 -21.62
C SER A 350 8.91 0.03 -21.12
N SER A 351 8.90 -0.98 -21.98
CA SER A 351 9.29 -2.33 -21.59
C SER A 351 9.94 -3.10 -22.73
N SER A 352 11.16 -3.57 -22.50
CA SER A 352 11.92 -4.35 -23.48
C SER A 352 12.89 -5.31 -22.81
N GLY A 353 13.17 -6.46 -23.43
CA GLY A 353 14.24 -7.36 -23.01
C GLY A 353 14.10 -8.00 -21.62
N ASN A 354 12.92 -7.95 -20.99
CA ASN A 354 12.68 -8.66 -19.73
C ASN A 354 12.53 -10.17 -19.98
N GLN A 355 13.10 -10.98 -19.10
CA GLN A 355 13.11 -12.44 -19.22
C GLN A 355 12.71 -13.12 -17.92
N CYS A 356 12.03 -14.26 -18.05
CA CYS A 356 11.74 -15.18 -16.95
C CYS A 356 12.44 -16.52 -17.21
N LEU A 357 13.22 -17.01 -16.24
CA LEU A 357 13.91 -18.29 -16.28
C LEU A 357 13.21 -19.24 -15.31
N ARG A 358 12.51 -20.25 -15.89
CA ARG A 358 11.87 -21.32 -15.10
C ARG A 358 12.90 -22.20 -14.42
N SER A 359 12.51 -22.79 -13.30
CA SER A 359 13.37 -23.71 -12.56
C SER A 359 13.80 -24.89 -13.46
N GLY A 360 15.11 -25.11 -13.60
CA GLY A 360 15.68 -26.16 -14.45
C GLY A 360 15.79 -25.82 -15.94
N SER A 361 15.28 -24.68 -16.39
CA SER A 361 15.47 -24.18 -17.77
C SER A 361 16.82 -23.47 -17.91
N ARG A 362 17.47 -23.65 -19.06
CA ARG A 362 18.66 -22.87 -19.46
C ARG A 362 18.33 -21.70 -20.38
N THR A 363 17.08 -21.60 -20.83
CA THR A 363 16.61 -20.56 -21.76
C THR A 363 15.59 -19.68 -21.06
N GLY A 364 15.75 -18.36 -21.19
CA GLY A 364 14.77 -17.38 -20.72
C GLY A 364 13.59 -17.26 -21.68
N GLU A 365 12.39 -17.15 -21.13
CA GLU A 365 11.17 -16.78 -21.84
C GLU A 365 10.99 -15.26 -21.78
N ASN A 366 10.50 -14.63 -22.84
CA ASN A 366 10.15 -13.20 -22.80
C ASN A 366 9.06 -12.96 -21.74
N LEU A 367 9.28 -11.97 -20.88
CA LEU A 367 8.35 -11.63 -19.81
C LEU A 367 7.59 -10.35 -20.15
N THR A 368 6.26 -10.44 -20.18
CA THR A 368 5.36 -9.30 -20.35
C THR A 368 4.99 -8.68 -19.01
N ILE A 369 4.72 -7.38 -19.01
CA ILE A 369 4.17 -6.69 -17.84
C ILE A 369 2.68 -7.03 -17.69
N HIS A 370 2.27 -7.47 -16.51
CA HIS A 370 0.86 -7.58 -16.13
C HIS A 370 0.39 -6.22 -15.61
N ASP A 371 -0.18 -5.41 -16.49
CA ASP A 371 -0.68 -4.08 -16.14
C ASP A 371 -2.14 -4.16 -15.65
N SER A 372 -2.34 -3.99 -14.35
CA SER A 372 -3.65 -3.97 -13.69
C SER A 372 -4.00 -2.59 -13.12
N ARG A 373 -3.30 -1.51 -13.50
CA ARG A 373 -3.48 -0.17 -12.93
C ARG A 373 -4.90 0.38 -13.07
N THR A 374 -5.66 -0.09 -14.05
CA THR A 374 -7.03 0.38 -14.35
C THR A 374 -8.13 -0.54 -13.83
N LEU A 375 -7.75 -1.55 -13.05
CA LEU A 375 -8.65 -2.61 -12.56
C LEU A 375 -8.48 -2.76 -11.05
N LEU A 376 -9.56 -3.07 -10.33
CA LEU A 376 -9.46 -3.42 -8.92
C LEU A 376 -8.92 -4.85 -8.80
N PRO A 377 -7.71 -5.07 -8.26
CA PRO A 377 -7.09 -6.40 -8.22
C PRO A 377 -7.97 -7.41 -7.48
N GLU A 378 -7.94 -8.69 -7.89
CA GLU A 378 -8.81 -9.74 -7.32
C GLU A 378 -8.69 -9.86 -5.79
N ASN A 379 -7.46 -9.80 -5.27
CA ASN A 379 -7.17 -9.82 -3.84
C ASN A 379 -7.75 -8.59 -3.10
N PHE A 380 -7.95 -7.47 -3.81
CA PHE A 380 -8.60 -6.27 -3.26
C PHE A 380 -10.11 -6.27 -3.47
N LEU A 381 -10.70 -7.13 -4.29
CA LEU A 381 -12.16 -7.21 -4.45
C LEU A 381 -12.91 -7.54 -3.15
N ARG A 382 -12.23 -7.98 -2.10
CA ARG A 382 -12.85 -8.24 -0.78
C ARG A 382 -13.01 -6.98 0.07
N LEU A 383 -12.17 -5.97 -0.13
CA LEU A 383 -12.04 -4.82 0.78
C LEU A 383 -11.78 -3.47 0.08
N GLY A 384 -11.57 -3.47 -1.23
CA GLY A 384 -11.21 -2.29 -1.99
C GLY A 384 -12.40 -1.55 -2.57
N VAL A 385 -12.22 -0.26 -2.81
CA VAL A 385 -13.11 0.62 -3.58
C VAL A 385 -12.30 1.14 -4.76
N GLY A 386 -12.75 0.90 -5.98
CA GLY A 386 -12.13 1.49 -7.17
C GLY A 386 -12.63 2.91 -7.40
N LEU A 387 -11.75 3.84 -7.78
CA LEU A 387 -12.13 5.19 -8.24
C LEU A 387 -11.73 5.40 -9.69
N LYS A 388 -12.67 5.81 -10.52
CA LYS A 388 -12.42 6.34 -11.87
C LYS A 388 -12.54 7.86 -11.85
N ALA A 389 -12.02 8.51 -12.89
CA ALA A 389 -12.12 9.96 -13.04
C ALA A 389 -11.76 10.71 -11.74
N PHE A 390 -10.64 10.32 -11.12
CA PHE A 390 -10.20 10.89 -9.85
C PHE A 390 -9.50 12.24 -10.06
N HIS A 391 -10.01 13.29 -9.41
CA HIS A 391 -9.43 14.64 -9.38
C HIS A 391 -8.39 14.73 -8.25
N TYR A 392 -7.19 14.21 -8.54
CA TYR A 392 -6.10 14.09 -7.55
C TYR A 392 -5.69 15.43 -6.93
N HIS A 393 -5.53 16.48 -7.73
CA HIS A 393 -5.04 17.77 -7.23
C HIS A 393 -6.12 18.48 -6.41
N ALA A 394 -7.39 18.38 -6.81
CA ALA A 394 -8.52 18.89 -6.02
C ALA A 394 -8.67 18.13 -4.68
N TYR A 395 -8.49 16.81 -4.71
CA TYR A 395 -8.40 15.98 -3.51
C TYR A 395 -7.28 16.42 -2.58
N LEU A 396 -6.04 16.54 -3.08
CA LEU A 396 -4.90 16.95 -2.29
C LEU A 396 -5.08 18.34 -1.68
N GLN A 397 -5.60 19.29 -2.47
CA GLN A 397 -5.88 20.63 -1.98
C GLN A 397 -6.88 20.60 -0.83
N THR A 398 -7.94 19.81 -0.94
CA THR A 398 -8.95 19.66 0.11
C THR A 398 -8.35 18.98 1.35
N TYR A 399 -7.69 17.83 1.18
CA TYR A 399 -7.11 17.07 2.29
C TYR A 399 -6.04 17.84 3.07
N SER A 400 -5.15 18.56 2.37
CA SER A 400 -4.03 19.28 2.98
C SER A 400 -4.42 20.55 3.73
N THR A 401 -5.62 21.10 3.46
CA THR A 401 -6.03 22.40 4.00
C THR A 401 -7.07 22.30 5.10
N LEU A 402 -7.99 21.33 5.03
CA LEU A 402 -9.06 21.19 6.02
C LEU A 402 -8.49 20.86 7.40
N THR A 403 -8.99 21.55 8.43
CA THR A 403 -8.95 21.07 9.81
C THR A 403 -9.97 19.97 10.04
N LEU A 404 -9.83 19.21 11.13
CA LEU A 404 -10.84 18.20 11.49
C LEU A 404 -12.24 18.81 11.61
N GLY A 405 -12.37 19.99 12.21
CA GLY A 405 -13.65 20.68 12.33
C GLY A 405 -14.21 21.15 10.99
N GLN A 406 -13.35 21.62 10.08
CA GLN A 406 -13.79 21.96 8.73
C GLN A 406 -14.20 20.71 7.93
N TYR A 407 -13.50 19.59 8.11
CA TYR A 407 -13.89 18.30 7.52
C TYR A 407 -15.29 17.85 7.97
N ARG A 408 -15.65 18.05 9.25
CA ARG A 408 -17.02 17.74 9.74
C ARG A 408 -18.11 18.52 9.02
N VAL A 409 -17.82 19.75 8.62
CA VAL A 409 -18.75 20.59 7.85
C VAL A 409 -18.73 20.22 6.36
N HIS A 410 -17.54 19.90 5.83
CA HIS A 410 -17.35 19.56 4.42
C HIS A 410 -17.95 18.18 4.05
N ASP A 411 -17.73 17.16 4.86
CA ASP A 411 -18.32 15.82 4.71
C ASP A 411 -19.03 15.37 6.01
N PRO A 412 -20.25 15.88 6.28
CA PRO A 412 -20.99 15.51 7.49
C PRO A 412 -21.30 14.01 7.57
N PHE A 413 -21.45 13.34 6.42
CA PHE A 413 -21.62 11.89 6.36
C PHE A 413 -20.33 11.19 6.82
N GLY A 414 -19.20 11.51 6.20
CA GLY A 414 -17.90 10.92 6.54
C GLY A 414 -17.51 11.17 7.99
N ALA A 415 -17.82 12.34 8.55
CA ALA A 415 -17.57 12.63 9.96
C ALA A 415 -18.39 11.75 10.92
N ARG A 416 -19.70 11.56 10.65
CA ARG A 416 -20.53 10.64 11.45
C ARG A 416 -20.03 9.20 11.34
N MET A 417 -19.67 8.78 10.13
CA MET A 417 -19.20 7.41 9.91
C MET A 417 -17.81 7.15 10.50
N LEU A 418 -16.94 8.15 10.56
CA LEU A 418 -15.64 8.07 11.26
C LEU A 418 -15.85 7.73 12.74
N GLU A 419 -16.74 8.47 13.41
CA GLU A 419 -17.05 8.25 14.83
C GLU A 419 -17.67 6.88 15.04
N ALA A 420 -18.69 6.52 14.26
CA ALA A 420 -19.34 5.21 14.33
C ALA A 420 -18.36 4.06 14.06
N TRP A 421 -17.44 4.22 13.11
CA TRP A 421 -16.41 3.23 12.78
C TRP A 421 -15.44 3.04 13.95
N LEU A 422 -14.89 4.14 14.49
CA LEU A 422 -13.96 4.08 15.62
C LEU A 422 -14.61 3.45 16.84
N GLU A 423 -15.87 3.80 17.15
CA GLU A 423 -16.62 3.21 18.25
C GLU A 423 -16.84 1.71 18.05
N THR A 424 -17.37 1.33 16.89
CA THR A 424 -17.70 -0.07 16.57
C THR A 424 -16.45 -0.94 16.59
N ARG A 425 -15.39 -0.53 15.87
CA ARG A 425 -14.17 -1.34 15.76
C ARG A 425 -13.34 -1.35 17.04
N SER A 426 -13.29 -0.26 17.79
CA SER A 426 -12.61 -0.27 19.10
C SER A 426 -13.29 -1.23 20.08
N SER A 427 -14.63 -1.26 20.07
CA SER A 427 -15.42 -2.18 20.90
C SER A 427 -15.21 -3.63 20.48
N GLU A 428 -15.36 -3.94 19.19
CA GLU A 428 -15.16 -5.29 18.66
C GLU A 428 -13.72 -5.78 18.90
N TYR A 429 -12.71 -4.95 18.65
CA TYR A 429 -11.32 -5.37 18.79
C TYR A 429 -10.89 -5.55 20.26
N ALA A 430 -11.58 -4.91 21.21
CA ALA A 430 -11.34 -5.12 22.64
C ALA A 430 -12.15 -6.29 23.21
N GLY A 431 -13.45 -6.38 22.89
CA GLY A 431 -14.39 -7.34 23.47
C GLY A 431 -14.60 -8.63 22.66
N GLY A 432 -14.09 -8.69 21.44
CA GLY A 432 -14.38 -9.75 20.48
C GLY A 432 -15.72 -9.56 19.77
N ARG A 433 -16.07 -10.55 18.95
CA ARG A 433 -17.32 -10.60 18.17
C ARG A 433 -18.13 -11.83 18.54
N SER A 434 -19.45 -11.79 18.28
CA SER A 434 -20.29 -12.97 18.40
C SER A 434 -19.85 -14.08 17.43
N GLY A 435 -20.07 -15.35 17.79
CA GLY A 435 -19.56 -16.50 17.02
C GLY A 435 -20.06 -16.59 15.57
N ASN A 436 -21.21 -15.97 15.26
CA ASN A 436 -21.80 -15.92 13.92
C ASN A 436 -21.62 -14.56 13.23
N HIS A 437 -20.73 -13.71 13.73
CA HIS A 437 -20.50 -12.40 13.14
C HIS A 437 -19.92 -12.52 11.72
N VAL A 438 -20.43 -11.74 10.77
CA VAL A 438 -20.11 -11.87 9.33
C VAL A 438 -18.63 -11.63 9.03
N LEU A 439 -17.97 -10.78 9.81
CA LEU A 439 -16.52 -10.53 9.70
C LEU A 439 -15.64 -11.62 10.34
N GLY A 440 -16.24 -12.57 11.06
CA GLY A 440 -15.53 -13.62 11.80
C GLY A 440 -14.94 -13.10 13.12
N ALA A 441 -14.23 -13.99 13.81
CA ALA A 441 -13.58 -13.69 15.08
C ALA A 441 -12.43 -12.67 14.92
N VAL A 442 -12.16 -11.94 16.01
CA VAL A 442 -11.09 -10.94 16.07
C VAL A 442 -9.74 -11.62 16.33
N SER A 443 -8.73 -11.31 15.51
CA SER A 443 -7.37 -11.83 15.68
C SER A 443 -6.59 -11.06 16.76
N ARG A 444 -5.45 -11.64 17.20
CA ARG A 444 -4.54 -10.96 18.14
C ARG A 444 -3.96 -9.67 17.57
N GLU A 445 -3.68 -9.66 16.27
CA GLU A 445 -3.20 -8.46 15.57
C GLU A 445 -4.27 -7.36 15.57
N GLN A 446 -5.53 -7.72 15.29
CA GLN A 446 -6.65 -6.79 15.37
C GLN A 446 -6.81 -6.21 16.78
N GLN A 447 -6.68 -7.03 17.83
CA GLN A 447 -6.68 -6.55 19.21
C GLN A 447 -5.59 -5.50 19.46
N GLN A 448 -4.37 -5.73 18.97
CA GLN A 448 -3.26 -4.77 19.08
C GLN A 448 -3.52 -3.48 18.32
N ILE A 449 -4.10 -3.55 17.12
CA ILE A 449 -4.51 -2.38 16.35
C ILE A 449 -5.56 -1.57 17.13
N GLY A 450 -6.53 -2.26 17.74
CA GLY A 450 -7.58 -1.63 18.55
C GLY A 450 -7.00 -0.80 19.69
N VAL A 451 -6.08 -1.38 20.46
CA VAL A 451 -5.43 -0.70 21.60
C VAL A 451 -4.49 0.41 21.16
N ARG A 452 -3.66 0.16 20.14
CA ARG A 452 -2.58 1.09 19.75
C ARG A 452 -3.05 2.26 18.92
N PHE A 453 -4.06 2.06 18.07
CA PHE A 453 -4.45 3.06 17.06
C PHE A 453 -5.89 3.52 17.18
N LEU A 454 -6.86 2.63 17.43
CA LEU A 454 -8.28 2.99 17.39
C LEU A 454 -8.76 3.67 18.67
N GLN A 455 -8.45 3.11 19.84
CA GLN A 455 -8.85 3.69 21.13
C GLN A 455 -8.27 5.11 21.35
N PRO A 456 -6.96 5.36 21.13
CA PRO A 456 -6.42 6.72 21.27
C PRO A 456 -7.03 7.71 20.27
N ALA A 457 -7.33 7.25 19.05
CA ALA A 457 -8.00 8.08 18.06
C ALA A 457 -9.42 8.46 18.49
N LEU A 458 -10.20 7.51 19.02
CA LEU A 458 -11.56 7.76 19.52
C LEU A 458 -11.57 8.73 20.71
N GLU A 459 -10.66 8.55 21.67
CA GLU A 459 -10.51 9.45 22.82
C GLU A 459 -10.16 10.88 22.37
N ALA A 460 -9.18 11.01 21.46
CA ALA A 460 -8.78 12.30 20.93
C ALA A 460 -9.91 12.98 20.14
N LEU A 461 -10.66 12.21 19.34
CA LEU A 461 -11.83 12.70 18.60
C LEU A 461 -12.90 13.26 19.55
N ARG A 462 -13.26 12.51 20.61
CA ARG A 462 -14.26 12.90 21.60
C ARG A 462 -13.84 14.08 22.48
N SER A 463 -12.53 14.28 22.66
CA SER A 463 -12.03 15.41 23.45
C SER A 463 -12.26 16.78 22.80
N GLY A 464 -12.54 16.83 21.49
CA GLY A 464 -12.67 18.07 20.71
C GLY A 464 -11.35 18.84 20.51
N LYS A 465 -10.23 18.38 21.08
CA LYS A 465 -8.93 19.08 20.98
C LYS A 465 -8.33 19.07 19.58
N LEU A 466 -8.76 18.13 18.74
CA LEU A 466 -8.26 17.95 17.37
C LEU A 466 -8.97 18.83 16.33
N GLU A 467 -10.09 19.48 16.69
CA GLU A 467 -10.91 20.29 15.77
C GLU A 467 -10.13 21.37 14.98
N PRO A 468 -9.16 22.12 15.58
CA PRO A 468 -8.38 23.10 14.84
C PRO A 468 -7.16 22.52 14.12
N VAL A 469 -6.86 21.22 14.27
CA VAL A 469 -5.69 20.59 13.67
C VAL A 469 -6.01 20.18 12.23
N ARG A 470 -5.12 20.48 11.27
CA ARG A 470 -5.25 20.06 9.87
C ARG A 470 -5.20 18.55 9.75
N LEU A 471 -6.01 17.99 8.86
CA LEU A 471 -6.09 16.54 8.65
C LEU A 471 -4.71 15.91 8.36
N VAL A 472 -3.88 16.60 7.59
CA VAL A 472 -2.51 16.17 7.25
C VAL A 472 -1.53 16.20 8.43
N ASP A 473 -1.80 17.01 9.45
CA ASP A 473 -0.94 17.19 10.63
C ASP A 473 -1.39 16.40 11.86
N LEU A 474 -2.58 15.79 11.83
CA LEU A 474 -3.09 14.97 12.94
C LEU A 474 -2.12 13.81 13.24
N GLU A 475 -1.84 13.50 14.49
CA GLU A 475 -0.98 12.35 14.83
C GLU A 475 -1.73 11.00 14.70
N GLN A 476 -3.07 11.04 14.79
CA GLN A 476 -3.95 9.86 14.79
C GLN A 476 -4.12 9.31 13.37
N SER A 477 -3.27 8.34 13.01
CA SER A 477 -3.27 7.69 11.68
C SER A 477 -4.64 7.10 11.28
N ALA A 478 -5.42 6.58 12.23
CA ALA A 478 -6.76 6.06 11.96
C ALA A 478 -7.71 7.16 11.44
N ILE A 479 -7.73 8.34 12.07
CA ILE A 479 -8.53 9.49 11.63
C ILE A 479 -8.04 9.97 10.26
N ARG A 480 -6.71 10.12 10.11
CA ARG A 480 -6.11 10.56 8.85
C ARG A 480 -6.50 9.63 7.69
N SER A 481 -6.26 8.33 7.83
CA SER A 481 -6.53 7.31 6.79
C SER A 481 -8.00 7.29 6.39
N PHE A 482 -8.92 7.38 7.37
CA PHE A 482 -10.35 7.41 7.09
C PHE A 482 -10.76 8.67 6.31
N ALA A 483 -10.30 9.85 6.76
CA ALA A 483 -10.61 11.12 6.10
C ALA A 483 -10.01 11.18 4.68
N MET A 484 -8.79 10.68 4.47
CA MET A 484 -8.17 10.54 3.14
C MET A 484 -9.08 9.75 2.19
N LYS A 485 -9.59 8.59 2.62
CA LYS A 485 -10.46 7.75 1.78
C LYS A 485 -11.78 8.44 1.46
N ARG A 486 -12.42 9.06 2.44
CA ARG A 486 -13.68 9.80 2.25
C ARG A 486 -13.53 10.96 1.28
N LEU A 487 -12.51 11.78 1.48
CA LEU A 487 -12.23 12.90 0.58
C LEU A 487 -11.84 12.42 -0.82
N ALA A 488 -11.11 11.30 -0.95
CA ALA A 488 -10.81 10.73 -2.26
C ALA A 488 -12.08 10.24 -2.97
N ILE A 489 -12.99 9.58 -2.25
CA ILE A 489 -14.29 9.12 -2.76
C ILE A 489 -15.16 10.30 -3.22
N LEU A 490 -15.10 11.46 -2.55
CA LEU A 490 -15.82 12.67 -2.97
C LEU A 490 -15.24 13.30 -4.24
N GLN A 491 -13.98 13.03 -4.56
CA GLN A 491 -13.23 13.60 -5.68
C GLN A 491 -13.04 12.60 -6.83
N GLY A 492 -13.77 11.49 -6.81
CA GLY A 492 -13.72 10.48 -7.87
C GLY A 492 -15.05 9.76 -8.04
N GLN A 493 -15.19 9.07 -9.16
CA GLN A 493 -16.33 8.21 -9.42
C GLN A 493 -16.09 6.82 -8.83
N VAL A 494 -16.87 6.44 -7.82
CA VAL A 494 -16.83 5.08 -7.26
C VAL A 494 -17.19 4.07 -8.34
N GLU A 495 -16.28 3.12 -8.53
CA GLU A 495 -16.50 2.00 -9.40
C GLU A 495 -17.57 1.06 -8.82
N PRO A 496 -18.55 0.63 -9.61
CA PRO A 496 -19.63 -0.26 -9.20
C PRO A 496 -19.14 -1.54 -8.52
N LEU A 497 -19.73 -1.85 -7.36
CA LEU A 497 -19.25 -2.91 -6.47
C LEU A 497 -19.96 -4.23 -6.72
N ALA A 498 -19.48 -4.94 -7.75
CA ALA A 498 -19.84 -6.31 -8.13
C ALA A 498 -20.31 -7.20 -6.98
N HIS A 499 -19.49 -7.38 -5.93
CA HIS A 499 -19.83 -8.32 -4.85
C HIS A 499 -20.91 -7.81 -3.88
N ILE A 500 -21.06 -6.49 -3.69
CA ILE A 500 -22.15 -5.97 -2.86
C ILE A 500 -23.49 -6.19 -3.56
N ALA A 501 -23.52 -6.07 -4.89
CA ALA A 501 -24.68 -6.43 -5.71
C ALA A 501 -25.16 -7.86 -5.42
N LEU A 502 -24.22 -8.79 -5.20
CA LEU A 502 -24.50 -10.20 -4.91
C LEU A 502 -24.74 -10.47 -3.40
N ASP A 503 -25.30 -9.50 -2.67
CA ASP A 503 -25.61 -9.59 -1.24
C ASP A 503 -24.43 -10.04 -0.35
N ASN A 504 -23.19 -9.63 -0.68
CA ASN A 504 -22.03 -9.92 0.16
C ASN A 504 -22.04 -9.08 1.44
N ALA A 505 -22.72 -9.60 2.47
CA ALA A 505 -22.85 -8.97 3.78
C ALA A 505 -21.49 -8.62 4.42
N ARG A 506 -20.44 -9.41 4.14
CA ARG A 506 -19.10 -9.13 4.69
C ARG A 506 -18.54 -7.84 4.10
N ARG A 507 -18.52 -7.74 2.76
CA ARG A 507 -18.00 -6.56 2.07
C ARG A 507 -18.88 -5.34 2.34
N ASP A 508 -20.19 -5.53 2.37
CA ASP A 508 -21.14 -4.47 2.71
C ASP A 508 -20.84 -3.88 4.09
N GLN A 509 -20.67 -4.73 5.12
CA GLN A 509 -20.33 -4.29 6.48
C GLN A 509 -18.96 -3.60 6.57
N MET A 510 -17.98 -3.99 5.76
CA MET A 510 -16.66 -3.33 5.72
C MET A 510 -16.74 -1.94 5.10
N LEU A 511 -17.48 -1.80 4.00
CA LEU A 511 -17.53 -0.57 3.20
C LEU A 511 -18.64 0.41 3.62
N ALA A 512 -19.57 -0.03 4.47
CA ALA A 512 -20.67 0.81 4.99
C ALA A 512 -20.20 2.10 5.70
N PHE A 513 -18.99 2.10 6.24
CA PHE A 513 -18.41 3.30 6.88
C PHE A 513 -17.89 4.32 5.86
N VAL A 514 -17.41 3.87 4.71
CA VAL A 514 -16.74 4.75 3.72
C VAL A 514 -17.63 5.11 2.53
N LEU A 515 -18.70 4.36 2.26
CA LEU A 515 -19.61 4.57 1.13
C LEU A 515 -21.02 4.95 1.58
N THR A 516 -21.65 5.86 0.85
CA THR A 516 -23.07 6.20 1.08
C THR A 516 -23.99 5.06 0.64
N PRO A 517 -25.24 4.99 1.14
CA PRO A 517 -26.22 4.01 0.68
C PRO A 517 -26.40 3.99 -0.85
N GLU A 518 -26.41 5.16 -1.49
CA GLU A 518 -26.56 5.29 -2.95
C GLU A 518 -25.35 4.70 -3.68
N GLN A 519 -24.13 4.94 -3.18
CA GLN A 519 -22.91 4.38 -3.76
C GLN A 519 -22.86 2.86 -3.63
N ARG A 520 -23.36 2.31 -2.51
CA ARG A 520 -23.46 0.84 -2.31
C ARG A 520 -24.53 0.20 -3.18
N ALA A 521 -25.60 0.93 -3.48
CA ALA A 521 -26.69 0.47 -4.37
C ALA A 521 -26.38 0.64 -5.86
N ASN A 522 -25.29 1.31 -6.24
CA ASN A 522 -24.94 1.58 -7.63
C ASN A 522 -24.30 0.34 -8.30
N ILE A 523 -25.15 -0.57 -8.77
CA ILE A 523 -24.78 -1.77 -9.53
C ILE A 523 -24.72 -1.41 -11.01
N VAL A 524 -23.62 -1.77 -11.70
CA VAL A 524 -23.49 -1.50 -13.14
C VAL A 524 -23.32 -2.78 -13.93
N ARG A 525 -24.10 -2.82 -14.99
CA ARG A 525 -24.23 -3.89 -15.96
C ARG A 525 -23.30 -3.65 -17.15
N VAL A 526 -22.00 -3.92 -16.97
CA VAL A 526 -20.95 -3.71 -17.98
C VAL A 526 -20.18 -4.98 -18.33
N ALA A 527 -20.54 -6.09 -17.71
CA ALA A 527 -19.84 -7.35 -17.90
C ALA A 527 -20.45 -8.17 -19.04
N PHE A 528 -19.63 -9.10 -19.51
CA PHE A 528 -19.89 -10.06 -20.56
C PHE A 528 -19.75 -11.46 -20.01
N LEU A 529 -20.56 -12.39 -20.52
CA LEU A 529 -20.41 -13.81 -20.28
C LEU A 529 -20.46 -14.53 -21.61
N ASP A 530 -19.31 -15.07 -22.01
CA ASP A 530 -19.20 -15.88 -23.22
C ASP A 530 -18.85 -17.32 -22.87
N ALA A 531 -19.61 -18.26 -23.41
CA ALA A 531 -19.33 -19.68 -23.27
C ALA A 531 -19.61 -20.45 -24.55
N ARG A 532 -18.92 -21.56 -24.74
CA ARG A 532 -19.21 -22.58 -25.73
C ARG A 532 -19.58 -23.86 -25.01
N VAL A 533 -20.78 -24.34 -25.29
CA VAL A 533 -21.38 -25.48 -24.60
C VAL A 533 -21.41 -26.67 -25.55
N SER A 534 -20.88 -27.81 -25.09
CA SER A 534 -20.83 -29.04 -25.87
C SER A 534 -21.34 -30.24 -25.07
N CYS A 535 -21.90 -31.22 -25.76
CA CYS A 535 -22.32 -32.47 -25.15
C CYS A 535 -21.11 -33.39 -24.96
N ALA A 536 -20.81 -33.79 -23.73
CA ALA A 536 -19.66 -34.63 -23.40
C ALA A 536 -19.70 -36.00 -24.10
N ASP A 537 -20.89 -36.55 -24.31
CA ASP A 537 -21.10 -37.86 -24.95
C ASP A 537 -20.77 -37.86 -26.45
N THR A 538 -20.97 -36.73 -27.14
CA THR A 538 -20.91 -36.65 -28.62
C THR A 538 -19.84 -35.68 -29.13
N GLY A 539 -19.31 -34.83 -28.26
CA GLY A 539 -18.43 -33.71 -28.61
C GLY A 539 -19.11 -32.63 -29.47
N ARG A 540 -20.42 -32.75 -29.75
CA ARG A 540 -21.15 -31.81 -30.59
C ARG A 540 -21.60 -30.59 -29.78
N PRO A 541 -21.78 -29.43 -30.43
CA PRO A 541 -22.39 -28.27 -29.78
C PRO A 541 -23.77 -28.58 -29.20
N ALA A 542 -24.02 -28.12 -27.98
CA ALA A 542 -25.30 -28.25 -27.30
C ALA A 542 -26.21 -27.07 -27.69
N ALA A 543 -26.78 -27.15 -28.90
CA ALA A 543 -27.57 -26.07 -29.50
C ALA A 543 -29.04 -26.07 -29.04
N GLY A 544 -29.66 -24.90 -28.99
CA GLY A 544 -31.11 -24.75 -28.73
C GLY A 544 -31.54 -25.00 -27.27
N LEU A 545 -30.60 -25.06 -26.33
CA LEU A 545 -30.89 -25.30 -24.91
C LEU A 545 -31.24 -23.99 -24.20
N GLY A 546 -32.39 -23.97 -23.52
CA GLY A 546 -32.78 -22.88 -22.63
C GLY A 546 -31.90 -22.81 -21.39
N PHE A 547 -31.45 -21.61 -21.03
CA PHE A 547 -30.60 -21.38 -19.88
C PHE A 547 -30.98 -20.12 -19.10
N ARG A 548 -30.54 -20.08 -17.84
CA ARG A 548 -30.63 -18.92 -16.95
C ARG A 548 -29.28 -18.66 -16.30
N VAL A 549 -28.93 -17.40 -16.16
CA VAL A 549 -27.76 -16.93 -15.41
C VAL A 549 -28.26 -16.11 -14.23
N PHE A 550 -27.95 -16.56 -13.03
CA PHE A 550 -28.29 -15.90 -11.78
C PHE A 550 -27.08 -15.13 -11.26
N PHE A 551 -27.30 -13.86 -10.89
CA PHE A 551 -26.33 -13.03 -10.19
C PHE A 551 -26.80 -12.81 -8.76
N ASP A 552 -27.99 -12.26 -8.59
CA ASP A 552 -28.61 -12.01 -7.29
C ASP A 552 -30.13 -12.23 -7.34
N GLY A 553 -30.81 -12.00 -6.21
CA GLY A 553 -32.25 -12.22 -6.09
C GLY A 553 -33.13 -11.33 -6.99
N THR A 554 -32.55 -10.33 -7.66
CA THR A 554 -33.23 -9.36 -8.52
C THR A 554 -32.76 -9.40 -9.98
N ASP A 555 -31.59 -9.96 -10.25
CA ASP A 555 -30.92 -9.95 -11.54
C ASP A 555 -30.76 -11.38 -12.10
N ASP A 556 -31.67 -11.79 -12.99
CA ASP A 556 -31.55 -12.98 -13.83
C ASP A 556 -31.44 -12.62 -15.33
N ALA A 557 -30.58 -13.34 -16.06
CA ALA A 557 -30.55 -13.31 -17.52
C ALA A 557 -31.01 -14.66 -18.06
N ARG A 558 -31.77 -14.66 -19.15
CA ARG A 558 -32.26 -15.89 -19.80
C ARG A 558 -31.91 -15.89 -21.27
N GLY A 559 -31.70 -17.07 -21.83
CA GLY A 559 -31.39 -17.19 -23.24
C GLY A 559 -31.50 -18.62 -23.72
N VAL A 560 -31.11 -18.81 -24.99
CA VAL A 560 -31.04 -20.11 -25.65
C VAL A 560 -29.66 -20.21 -26.30
N THR A 561 -29.01 -21.36 -26.21
CA THR A 561 -27.70 -21.56 -26.84
C THR A 561 -27.80 -21.47 -28.37
N GLY A 562 -26.79 -20.84 -28.99
CA GLY A 562 -26.67 -20.72 -30.43
C GLY A 562 -26.48 -22.07 -31.14
N ALA A 563 -26.54 -22.06 -32.48
CA ALA A 563 -26.36 -23.28 -33.29
C ALA A 563 -24.97 -23.94 -33.10
N ASP A 564 -23.96 -23.14 -32.74
CA ASP A 564 -22.61 -23.57 -32.37
C ASP A 564 -22.44 -23.80 -30.86
N GLY A 565 -23.53 -23.83 -30.10
CA GLY A 565 -23.52 -23.98 -28.64
C GLY A 565 -23.07 -22.73 -27.90
N SER A 566 -23.01 -21.57 -28.57
CA SER A 566 -22.57 -20.33 -27.95
C SER A 566 -23.59 -19.75 -26.96
N ILE A 567 -23.07 -19.17 -25.89
CA ILE A 567 -23.73 -18.23 -25.01
C ILE A 567 -22.92 -16.94 -25.13
N ALA A 568 -23.57 -15.83 -25.43
CA ALA A 568 -22.96 -14.50 -25.47
C ALA A 568 -23.94 -13.50 -24.85
N LEU A 569 -23.67 -13.11 -23.61
CA LEU A 569 -24.45 -12.14 -22.87
C LEU A 569 -23.62 -10.88 -22.63
N SER A 570 -24.26 -9.72 -22.70
CA SER A 570 -23.67 -8.41 -22.40
C SER A 570 -24.60 -7.62 -21.48
N GLY A 571 -24.09 -6.58 -20.82
CA GLY A 571 -24.91 -5.79 -19.91
C GLY A 571 -25.24 -6.57 -18.63
N LEU A 572 -24.26 -7.35 -18.15
CA LEU A 572 -24.39 -8.17 -16.94
C LEU A 572 -23.71 -7.50 -15.75
N PRO A 573 -24.15 -7.77 -14.51
CA PRO A 573 -23.34 -7.49 -13.33
C PRO A 573 -21.96 -8.15 -13.48
N LEU A 574 -20.90 -7.45 -13.07
CA LEU A 574 -19.54 -8.01 -13.04
C LEU A 574 -19.40 -8.98 -11.86
N GLY A 575 -18.70 -10.10 -12.05
CA GLY A 575 -18.33 -11.00 -10.95
C GLY A 575 -18.96 -12.39 -11.06
N PRO A 576 -18.97 -13.16 -9.96
CA PRO A 576 -19.40 -14.55 -10.01
C PRO A 576 -20.90 -14.67 -10.27
N CYS A 577 -21.29 -15.68 -11.04
CA CYS A 577 -22.69 -15.99 -11.39
C CYS A 577 -22.93 -17.50 -11.46
N MET A 578 -24.20 -17.92 -11.42
CA MET A 578 -24.60 -19.32 -11.59
C MET A 578 -25.35 -19.49 -12.91
N LEU A 579 -24.75 -20.22 -13.86
CA LEU A 579 -25.45 -20.66 -15.07
C LEU A 579 -26.18 -21.97 -14.77
N ARG A 580 -27.42 -22.08 -15.24
CA ARG A 580 -28.24 -23.29 -15.18
C ARG A 580 -28.98 -23.48 -16.49
N PHE A 581 -29.13 -24.73 -16.91
CA PHE A 581 -30.00 -25.09 -18.03
C PHE A 581 -31.38 -25.48 -17.52
N ASP A 582 -32.41 -25.18 -18.32
CA ASP A 582 -33.81 -25.47 -17.97
C ASP A 582 -34.11 -26.97 -17.97
N ASP A 583 -33.36 -27.76 -18.77
CA ASP A 583 -33.52 -29.21 -18.83
C ASP A 583 -32.82 -29.88 -17.62
N PRO A 584 -33.57 -30.56 -16.73
CA PRO A 584 -33.03 -31.23 -15.54
C PRO A 584 -32.10 -32.41 -15.84
N VAL A 585 -32.09 -32.93 -17.08
CA VAL A 585 -31.18 -34.00 -17.51
C VAL A 585 -29.79 -33.46 -17.84
N THR A 586 -29.69 -32.16 -18.16
CA THR A 586 -28.43 -31.50 -18.49
C THR A 586 -27.71 -30.98 -17.25
N GLY A 587 -26.62 -31.65 -16.86
CA GLY A 587 -25.74 -31.22 -15.77
C GLY A 587 -24.35 -30.85 -16.28
N PHE A 588 -23.72 -29.85 -15.65
CA PHE A 588 -22.32 -29.51 -15.92
C PHE A 588 -21.39 -30.64 -15.52
N LEU A 589 -20.35 -30.83 -16.33
CA LEU A 589 -19.25 -31.76 -16.06
C LEU A 589 -17.95 -30.97 -15.86
N PRO A 590 -17.13 -31.32 -14.86
CA PRO A 590 -15.78 -30.77 -14.75
C PRO A 590 -14.97 -31.06 -16.02
N ALA A 591 -13.98 -30.22 -16.32
CA ALA A 591 -13.16 -30.39 -17.51
C ALA A 591 -12.49 -31.77 -17.53
N GLY A 592 -12.73 -32.54 -18.60
CA GLY A 592 -12.18 -33.89 -18.75
C GLY A 592 -12.89 -34.98 -17.94
N ALA A 593 -14.00 -34.67 -17.25
CA ALA A 593 -14.80 -35.66 -16.54
C ALA A 593 -15.69 -36.47 -17.50
N ALA A 594 -15.82 -37.76 -17.21
CA ALA A 594 -16.78 -38.60 -17.92
C ALA A 594 -18.22 -38.24 -17.53
N PRO A 595 -19.20 -38.38 -18.45
CA PRO A 595 -20.61 -38.20 -18.15
C PRO A 595 -21.06 -39.06 -16.96
N VAL A 596 -21.88 -38.48 -16.08
CA VAL A 596 -22.49 -39.24 -14.99
C VAL A 596 -23.52 -40.21 -15.59
N PRO A 597 -23.38 -41.53 -15.39
CA PRO A 597 -24.33 -42.49 -15.97
C PRO A 597 -25.77 -42.25 -15.48
N ALA A 598 -26.73 -42.39 -16.37
CA ALA A 598 -28.14 -42.39 -16.00
C ALA A 598 -28.41 -43.52 -14.98
N GLY A 599 -29.05 -43.19 -13.85
CA GLY A 599 -29.43 -44.17 -12.82
C GLY A 599 -28.37 -44.50 -11.76
N VAL A 600 -27.31 -43.68 -11.61
CA VAL A 600 -26.40 -43.79 -10.45
C VAL A 600 -27.22 -43.71 -9.15
N LYS A 601 -27.15 -44.77 -8.33
CA LYS A 601 -27.78 -44.78 -7.01
C LYS A 601 -27.01 -43.84 -6.09
N VAL A 602 -27.72 -42.86 -5.53
CA VAL A 602 -27.16 -41.95 -4.53
C VAL A 602 -26.81 -42.74 -3.28
N THR A 603 -25.58 -42.55 -2.79
CA THR A 603 -25.10 -43.20 -1.56
C THR A 603 -25.23 -42.26 -0.36
N GLU A 604 -25.35 -42.82 0.84
CA GLU A 604 -25.39 -42.03 2.08
C GLU A 604 -24.15 -41.13 2.24
N ALA A 605 -22.98 -41.64 1.86
CA ALA A 605 -21.73 -40.87 1.86
C ALA A 605 -21.80 -39.66 0.92
N ALA A 606 -22.38 -39.82 -0.27
CA ALA A 606 -22.55 -38.73 -1.23
C ALA A 606 -23.53 -37.67 -0.72
N THR A 607 -24.66 -38.06 -0.12
CA THR A 607 -25.61 -37.15 0.53
C THR A 607 -24.95 -36.35 1.65
N HIS A 608 -24.22 -37.02 2.55
CA HIS A 608 -23.53 -36.35 3.65
C HIS A 608 -22.50 -35.33 3.16
N LEU A 609 -21.65 -35.71 2.19
CA LEU A 609 -20.64 -34.80 1.63
C LEU A 609 -21.26 -33.66 0.82
N ALA A 610 -22.32 -33.92 0.05
CA ALA A 610 -23.05 -32.89 -0.69
C ALA A 610 -23.64 -31.83 0.25
N GLY A 611 -24.32 -32.25 1.32
CA GLY A 611 -24.86 -31.34 2.33
C GLY A 611 -23.77 -30.54 3.05
N THR A 612 -22.68 -31.21 3.43
CA THR A 612 -21.53 -30.55 4.08
C THR A 612 -20.90 -29.50 3.17
N LEU A 613 -20.68 -29.84 1.90
CA LEU A 613 -20.03 -28.95 0.96
C LEU A 613 -20.94 -27.80 0.51
N LEU A 614 -22.23 -28.06 0.29
CA LEU A 614 -23.18 -27.00 -0.05
C LEU A 614 -23.31 -26.00 1.10
N LYS A 615 -23.34 -26.48 2.35
CA LYS A 615 -23.25 -25.62 3.54
C LYS A 615 -21.94 -24.81 3.54
N TYR A 616 -20.80 -25.47 3.30
CA TYR A 616 -19.51 -24.79 3.21
C TYR A 616 -19.50 -23.68 2.14
N PHE A 617 -20.08 -23.92 0.97
CA PHE A 617 -20.19 -22.89 -0.07
C PHE A 617 -21.15 -21.78 0.30
N ARG A 618 -22.34 -22.09 0.83
CA ARG A 618 -23.27 -21.08 1.34
C ARG A 618 -22.60 -20.16 2.36
N ASP A 619 -21.81 -20.73 3.26
CA ASP A 619 -21.17 -19.96 4.33
C ASP A 619 -19.96 -19.14 3.84
N ARG A 620 -19.45 -19.37 2.62
CA ARG A 620 -18.24 -18.71 2.08
C ARG A 620 -18.41 -17.98 0.75
N LEU A 621 -19.46 -18.26 -0.01
CA LEU A 621 -19.73 -17.73 -1.34
C LEU A 621 -21.09 -17.02 -1.32
N PRO A 622 -21.12 -15.68 -1.26
CA PRO A 622 -22.36 -14.90 -1.22
C PRO A 622 -23.34 -15.25 -2.35
N LEU A 623 -22.84 -15.45 -3.57
CA LEU A 623 -23.63 -15.88 -4.71
C LEU A 623 -24.42 -17.18 -4.42
N VAL A 624 -23.78 -18.18 -3.82
CA VAL A 624 -24.45 -19.45 -3.50
C VAL A 624 -25.48 -19.24 -2.40
N ALA A 625 -25.18 -18.41 -1.39
CA ALA A 625 -26.15 -18.07 -0.35
C ALA A 625 -27.38 -17.36 -0.92
N ALA A 626 -27.19 -16.35 -1.77
CA ALA A 626 -28.27 -15.63 -2.44
C ALA A 626 -29.10 -16.56 -3.34
N TYR A 627 -28.44 -17.42 -4.12
CA TYR A 627 -29.12 -18.39 -4.98
C TYR A 627 -30.01 -19.35 -4.19
N LEU A 628 -29.50 -19.90 -3.09
CA LEU A 628 -30.25 -20.82 -2.23
C LEU A 628 -31.40 -20.13 -1.47
N ALA A 629 -31.23 -18.86 -1.10
CA ALA A 629 -32.27 -18.09 -0.42
C ALA A 629 -33.41 -17.67 -1.38
N HIS A 630 -33.13 -17.57 -2.68
CA HIS A 630 -34.10 -17.12 -3.68
C HIS A 630 -35.26 -18.10 -3.89
N SER A 631 -35.01 -19.42 -3.83
CA SER A 631 -36.06 -20.44 -3.95
C SER A 631 -35.66 -21.74 -3.24
N GLY A 632 -36.59 -22.36 -2.53
CA GLY A 632 -36.39 -23.67 -1.90
C GLY A 632 -35.99 -24.76 -2.91
N GLU A 633 -36.47 -24.67 -4.15
CA GLU A 633 -36.12 -25.61 -5.22
C GLU A 633 -34.63 -25.54 -5.62
N HIS A 634 -33.96 -24.42 -5.37
CA HIS A 634 -32.54 -24.27 -5.67
C HIS A 634 -31.67 -25.09 -4.72
N ALA A 635 -32.08 -25.23 -3.46
CA ALA A 635 -31.37 -26.08 -2.50
C ALA A 635 -31.45 -27.55 -2.89
N ASP A 636 -32.65 -28.02 -3.25
CA ASP A 636 -32.87 -29.40 -3.69
C ASP A 636 -32.12 -29.69 -4.99
N TYR A 637 -32.12 -28.75 -5.93
CA TYR A 637 -31.34 -28.86 -7.17
C TYR A 637 -29.84 -28.98 -6.88
N CYS A 638 -29.26 -28.03 -6.16
CA CYS A 638 -27.82 -28.00 -5.86
C CYS A 638 -27.39 -29.27 -5.12
N LEU A 639 -28.20 -29.71 -4.15
CA LEU A 639 -27.93 -30.94 -3.40
C LEU A 639 -27.97 -32.16 -4.32
N GLY A 640 -29.03 -32.32 -5.12
CA GLY A 640 -29.19 -33.47 -6.00
C GLY A 640 -28.12 -33.56 -7.09
N VAL A 641 -27.65 -32.42 -7.61
CA VAL A 641 -26.55 -32.38 -8.58
C VAL A 641 -25.23 -32.82 -7.92
N LEU A 642 -24.90 -32.30 -6.74
CA LEU A 642 -23.70 -32.70 -6.00
C LEU A 642 -23.73 -34.18 -5.57
N GLU A 643 -24.88 -34.69 -5.13
CA GLU A 643 -25.07 -36.09 -4.77
C GLU A 643 -24.79 -37.04 -5.93
N ARG A 644 -25.29 -36.71 -7.12
CA ARG A 644 -25.04 -37.49 -8.34
C ARG A 644 -23.56 -37.45 -8.73
N TYR A 645 -22.96 -36.28 -8.70
CA TYR A 645 -21.52 -36.12 -8.98
C TYR A 645 -20.68 -36.95 -8.02
N PHE A 646 -20.90 -36.82 -6.70
CA PHE A 646 -20.15 -37.57 -5.70
C PHE A 646 -20.38 -39.08 -5.77
N SER A 647 -21.61 -39.51 -6.06
CA SER A 647 -21.91 -40.93 -6.27
C SER A 647 -21.18 -41.47 -7.51
N SER A 648 -21.07 -40.69 -8.59
CA SER A 648 -20.30 -41.07 -9.78
C SER A 648 -18.79 -41.22 -9.51
N ARG A 649 -18.28 -40.43 -8.56
CA ARG A 649 -16.88 -40.46 -8.09
C ARG A 649 -16.62 -41.54 -7.03
N LYS A 650 -17.64 -42.30 -6.63
CA LYS A 650 -17.56 -43.35 -5.60
C LYS A 650 -16.93 -42.86 -4.29
N VAL A 651 -17.30 -41.65 -3.86
CA VAL A 651 -16.78 -41.07 -2.61
C VAL A 651 -17.22 -41.90 -1.40
N THR A 652 -16.40 -41.90 -0.37
CA THR A 652 -16.71 -42.46 0.97
C THR A 652 -16.78 -41.35 2.01
N LEU A 653 -17.32 -41.62 3.20
CA LEU A 653 -17.34 -40.66 4.32
C LEU A 653 -15.95 -40.16 4.75
N ALA A 654 -14.89 -40.91 4.43
CA ALA A 654 -13.49 -40.54 4.70
C ALA A 654 -12.86 -39.66 3.60
N THR A 655 -13.59 -39.37 2.51
CA THR A 655 -13.07 -38.56 1.40
C THR A 655 -12.83 -37.13 1.86
N ALA A 656 -11.60 -36.65 1.70
CA ALA A 656 -11.24 -35.29 2.05
C ALA A 656 -11.87 -34.28 1.06
N LEU A 657 -12.44 -33.19 1.57
CA LEU A 657 -12.89 -32.05 0.78
C LEU A 657 -11.70 -31.12 0.46
N ASP A 658 -10.82 -31.57 -0.43
CA ASP A 658 -9.64 -30.83 -0.87
C ASP A 658 -9.96 -29.75 -1.92
N GLY A 659 -8.94 -29.02 -2.36
CA GLY A 659 -9.09 -27.93 -3.34
C GLY A 659 -9.67 -28.39 -4.69
N PRO A 660 -9.12 -29.44 -5.32
CA PRO A 660 -9.65 -29.97 -6.58
C PRO A 660 -11.12 -30.40 -6.49
N LEU A 661 -11.50 -31.16 -5.46
CA LEU A 661 -12.88 -31.63 -5.33
C LEU A 661 -13.87 -30.47 -5.12
N LYS A 662 -13.46 -29.42 -4.41
CA LYS A 662 -14.23 -28.18 -4.26
C LYS A 662 -14.40 -27.44 -5.59
N GLN A 663 -13.35 -27.36 -6.41
CA GLN A 663 -13.41 -26.71 -7.72
C GLN A 663 -14.36 -27.45 -8.67
N ASP A 664 -14.25 -28.79 -8.73
CA ASP A 664 -15.16 -29.61 -9.52
C ASP A 664 -16.62 -29.42 -9.09
N ALA A 665 -16.86 -29.39 -7.77
CA ALA A 665 -18.20 -29.17 -7.23
C ALA A 665 -18.78 -27.79 -7.62
N LEU A 666 -17.96 -26.72 -7.63
CA LEU A 666 -18.39 -25.41 -8.11
C LEU A 666 -18.72 -25.42 -9.61
N ALA A 667 -17.90 -26.09 -10.42
CA ALA A 667 -18.14 -26.23 -11.85
C ALA A 667 -19.44 -26.99 -12.13
N VAL A 668 -19.70 -28.07 -11.38
CA VAL A 668 -20.92 -28.88 -11.46
C VAL A 668 -22.18 -28.10 -11.07
N LEU A 669 -22.05 -27.18 -10.10
CA LEU A 669 -23.11 -26.24 -9.73
C LEU A 669 -23.32 -25.10 -10.76
N GLY A 670 -22.49 -25.03 -11.80
CA GLY A 670 -22.56 -23.96 -12.81
C GLY A 670 -22.03 -22.61 -12.32
N VAL A 671 -21.22 -22.60 -11.25
CA VAL A 671 -20.60 -21.37 -10.74
C VAL A 671 -19.49 -20.93 -11.70
N MET A 672 -19.62 -19.73 -12.23
CA MET A 672 -18.67 -19.08 -13.14
C MET A 672 -18.57 -17.59 -12.83
N ALA A 673 -18.02 -16.79 -13.74
CA ALA A 673 -17.96 -15.34 -13.59
C ALA A 673 -18.13 -14.62 -14.93
N SER A 674 -18.73 -13.44 -14.88
CA SER A 674 -18.73 -12.48 -15.98
C SER A 674 -17.49 -11.58 -15.90
N PHE A 675 -17.02 -11.09 -17.05
CA PHE A 675 -15.81 -10.26 -17.15
C PHE A 675 -16.06 -8.95 -17.85
N ARG A 676 -15.17 -7.98 -17.66
CA ARG A 676 -15.15 -6.77 -18.48
C ARG A 676 -14.55 -7.07 -19.85
N ALA A 677 -14.82 -6.20 -20.82
CA ALA A 677 -14.28 -6.33 -22.17
C ALA A 677 -12.75 -6.61 -22.23
N PRO A 678 -11.87 -5.95 -21.43
CA PRO A 678 -10.43 -6.24 -21.48
C PRO A 678 -10.04 -7.64 -20.97
N GLU A 679 -10.87 -8.24 -20.12
CA GLU A 679 -10.67 -9.54 -19.50
C GLU A 679 -11.60 -10.61 -20.09
N GLN A 680 -12.34 -10.26 -21.14
CA GLN A 680 -13.37 -11.09 -21.74
C GLN A 680 -12.75 -12.39 -22.24
N ARG A 681 -13.31 -13.51 -21.80
CA ARG A 681 -12.85 -14.85 -22.14
C ARG A 681 -14.03 -15.75 -22.44
N VAL A 682 -13.82 -16.70 -23.34
CA VAL A 682 -14.82 -17.70 -23.72
C VAL A 682 -14.62 -18.96 -22.88
N PHE A 683 -15.58 -19.28 -22.03
CA PHE A 683 -15.58 -20.55 -21.29
C PHE A 683 -15.87 -21.73 -22.21
N SER A 684 -15.22 -22.86 -21.97
CA SER A 684 -15.58 -24.13 -22.61
C SER A 684 -16.30 -25.00 -21.58
N LEU A 685 -17.59 -25.26 -21.81
CA LEU A 685 -18.46 -25.98 -20.88
C LEU A 685 -18.89 -27.31 -21.50
N GLN A 686 -18.93 -28.35 -20.68
CA GLN A 686 -19.41 -29.67 -21.07
C GLN A 686 -20.67 -30.04 -20.28
N LEU A 687 -21.66 -30.55 -21.00
CA LEU A 687 -22.91 -31.06 -20.43
C LEU A 687 -23.04 -32.57 -20.66
N GLY A 688 -23.59 -33.29 -19.70
CA GLY A 688 -24.17 -34.61 -19.97
C GLY A 688 -25.51 -34.42 -20.68
N CYS A 689 -25.61 -34.69 -21.98
CA CYS A 689 -26.81 -34.38 -22.76
C CYS A 689 -27.85 -35.51 -22.77
N GLY A 690 -27.58 -36.64 -22.11
CA GLY A 690 -28.40 -37.85 -22.26
C GLY A 690 -28.31 -38.41 -23.69
N LYS A 691 -28.56 -39.71 -23.85
CA LYS A 691 -28.79 -40.25 -25.19
C LYS A 691 -30.19 -39.83 -25.59
N GLY A 692 -30.29 -38.87 -26.52
CA GLY A 692 -31.54 -38.57 -27.23
C GLY A 692 -32.09 -39.79 -27.94
#